data_AF-A0ABD6GB41-F1
#
_entry.id   AF-A0ABD6GB41-F1
#
_cell.length_a   1.000
_cell.length_b   1.000
_cell.length_c   1.000
_cell.angle_alpha   90.00
_cell.angle_beta   90.00
_cell.angle_gamma   90.00
#
_symmetry.space_group_name_H-M   'P 1'
#
loop_
_entity.id
_entity.type
_entity.pdbx_description
1 polymer ?
#
loop_
_entity_poly.entity_id
_entity_poly.type
_entity_poly.pdbx_seq_one_letter_code
_entity_poly.pdbx_strand_id
1 'polypeptide(L)'
;MTYKNFTVETDADGIALVTWDMPDKSMNVFTMEVMDEIEAIVDATVADTAIKGVVFTSGKSAFSGGADLSMIRGMFSMVEEERAKDPANAVQKLFDSAGRMSWLWRKIETNGKPWVSAINGTCMGGAFELSLSCHGRVVSNGKSVKLALPEVKVGIFPGAGGTQRVPRLANAQDALQMMTTGQTLTPQRAKAMNLVHQVVEPDQLITAAKQMIKDGLKPVAPWDEKGFKAPGGGIWTPASAQLWPAAPAVLRRETSGNYPAALAILKCVYEGLQVPFDTGLRIEQRYFTEIVQTTEAFSMIRSLFISLQELGKGARRPAGQPKSTLKKVGVVGAGFMGASIAYVTAAAGLPVVLIDRDMEAANKGRSVAEGLVSGAIGKGKMSKEDGEKLLSLITPSDDYSALSDADLVIEAVFEDRDVKKAVIEKVEAVLPEGAIFASNTSTLPITGLAKNSKRPADFIGVHFFSPVEKMMLTEVILGKETGDKALAVALDYVAAIKKTPIVVNDTRGFFVNRCVLRYMAESYDMLLEGVPPVMIENAAKFAGMPVGPLSLNDEVAIDLSYKILKATIADLGEKAVDPRHMELVARMVEKEERFGRKNGKGFYDYPAKPAKKHVWPGLKDFYPQQKPDDVNVKTLQERFLATIALEAARTMEEGIVVDPREADVGSILGFGFAPYTGGALSYIDGMGVKTFVALCERLAKDYGPHFAPTPLLKEMAQKGETFYGRFDPYGAVKTAA
;
A
#
# COMPACT_ATOMS: atom_id res chain seq x y z
N MET A 1 -11.51 7.19 39.98
CA MET A 1 -12.35 7.04 38.79
C MET A 1 -12.01 5.70 38.16
N THR A 2 -12.99 4.98 37.62
CA THR A 2 -12.74 3.72 36.90
C THR A 2 -12.73 4.04 35.41
N TYR A 3 -11.63 3.77 34.72
CA TYR A 3 -11.52 3.90 33.26
C TYR A 3 -11.70 2.53 32.63
N LYS A 4 -12.28 2.48 31.44
CA LYS A 4 -12.49 1.25 30.69
C LYS A 4 -11.25 0.83 29.92
N ASN A 5 -10.56 1.79 29.29
CA ASN A 5 -9.41 1.49 28.42
C ASN A 5 -8.07 1.70 29.13
N PHE A 6 -8.07 2.22 30.36
CA PHE A 6 -6.85 2.59 31.08
C PHE A 6 -6.82 2.06 32.51
N THR A 7 -5.63 1.74 32.98
CA THR A 7 -5.35 1.62 34.43
C THR A 7 -4.40 2.74 34.85
N VAL A 8 -4.57 3.25 36.07
CA VAL A 8 -3.72 4.31 36.62
C VAL A 8 -3.27 3.88 38.01
N GLU A 9 -1.96 3.69 38.17
CA GLU A 9 -1.34 3.25 39.42
C GLU A 9 -0.28 4.27 39.86
N THR A 10 -0.40 4.83 41.06
CA THR A 10 0.59 5.79 41.58
C THR A 10 1.49 5.11 42.59
N ASP A 11 2.81 5.22 42.39
CA ASP A 11 3.79 4.66 43.31
C ASP A 11 4.15 5.60 44.47
N ALA A 12 5.00 5.12 45.38
CA ALA A 12 5.43 5.86 46.56
C ALA A 12 6.26 7.12 46.24
N ASP A 13 6.81 7.23 45.02
CA ASP A 13 7.53 8.41 44.57
C ASP A 13 6.57 9.47 43.98
N GLY A 14 5.26 9.21 44.00
CA GLY A 14 4.24 10.08 43.42
C GLY A 14 4.22 10.04 41.90
N ILE A 15 4.73 8.97 41.26
CA ILE A 15 4.69 8.82 39.81
C ILE A 15 3.48 7.97 39.42
N ALA A 16 2.57 8.54 38.64
CA ALA A 16 1.42 7.83 38.11
C ALA A 16 1.78 7.07 36.83
N LEU A 17 1.64 5.74 36.83
CA LEU A 17 1.74 4.89 35.66
C LEU A 17 0.35 4.73 35.03
N VAL A 18 0.17 5.34 33.86
CA VAL A 18 -1.02 5.21 33.02
C VAL A 18 -0.77 4.13 31.97
N THR A 19 -1.48 3.02 32.06
CA THR A 19 -1.36 1.90 31.12
C THR A 19 -2.59 1.86 30.23
N TRP A 20 -2.38 2.06 28.92
CA TRP A 20 -3.43 1.91 27.91
C TRP A 20 -3.60 0.44 27.54
N ASP A 21 -4.76 -0.14 27.81
CA ASP A 21 -5.05 -1.54 27.52
C ASP A 21 -6.54 -1.74 27.18
N MET A 22 -6.87 -1.65 25.89
CA MET A 22 -8.25 -1.85 25.44
C MET A 22 -8.65 -3.34 25.55
N PRO A 23 -9.72 -3.71 26.28
CA PRO A 23 -10.06 -5.12 26.52
C PRO A 23 -10.45 -5.88 25.24
N ASP A 24 -11.20 -5.23 24.35
CA ASP A 24 -11.82 -5.89 23.17
C ASP A 24 -11.02 -5.74 21.87
N LYS A 25 -9.77 -5.27 21.96
CA LYS A 25 -8.93 -5.01 20.79
C LYS A 25 -7.56 -5.67 20.96
N SER A 26 -7.05 -6.26 19.88
CA SER A 26 -5.69 -6.81 19.84
C SER A 26 -4.60 -5.72 19.80
N MET A 27 -5.00 -4.47 19.54
CA MET A 27 -4.14 -3.29 19.51
C MET A 27 -4.94 -2.08 19.99
N ASN A 28 -4.28 -1.20 20.75
CA ASN A 28 -4.83 0.07 21.16
C ASN A 28 -5.01 1.04 19.98
N VAL A 29 -6.15 1.72 19.91
CA VAL A 29 -6.52 2.64 18.82
C VAL A 29 -7.31 3.83 19.37
N PHE A 30 -7.11 5.02 18.79
CA PHE A 30 -7.89 6.19 19.23
C PHE A 30 -9.34 6.08 18.80
N THR A 31 -10.22 6.15 19.80
CA THR A 31 -11.66 6.36 19.68
C THR A 31 -12.02 7.66 20.43
N MET A 32 -13.26 8.13 20.28
CA MET A 32 -13.76 9.26 21.07
C MET A 32 -13.67 8.99 22.58
N GLU A 33 -14.11 7.80 23.01
CA GLU A 33 -14.05 7.33 24.40
C GLU A 33 -12.62 7.34 24.95
N VAL A 34 -11.64 6.86 24.16
CA VAL A 34 -10.23 6.90 24.57
C VAL A 34 -9.74 8.34 24.75
N MET A 35 -10.11 9.26 23.88
CA MET A 35 -9.72 10.67 24.03
C MET A 35 -10.37 11.33 25.25
N ASP A 36 -11.65 11.04 25.52
CA ASP A 36 -12.35 11.51 26.73
C ASP A 36 -11.66 10.99 28.00
N GLU A 37 -11.29 9.70 28.04
CA GLU A 37 -10.59 9.10 29.18
C GLU A 37 -9.18 9.69 29.37
N ILE A 38 -8.42 9.94 28.29
CA ILE A 38 -7.12 10.61 28.40
C ILE A 38 -7.29 12.02 28.97
N GLU A 39 -8.30 12.77 28.51
CA GLU A 39 -8.57 14.10 29.04
C GLU A 39 -8.88 14.07 30.54
N ALA A 40 -9.74 13.15 30.98
CA ALA A 40 -10.06 12.94 32.39
C ALA A 40 -8.82 12.53 33.22
N ILE A 41 -7.93 11.71 32.66
CA ILE A 41 -6.67 11.34 33.32
C ILE A 41 -5.75 12.55 33.45
N VAL A 42 -5.64 13.40 32.42
CA VAL A 42 -4.88 14.65 32.51
C VAL A 42 -5.42 15.52 33.64
N ASP A 43 -6.73 15.76 33.68
CA ASP A 43 -7.34 16.60 34.72
C ASP A 43 -7.16 16.02 36.13
N ALA A 44 -7.38 14.71 36.29
CA ALA A 44 -7.22 14.03 37.58
C ALA A 44 -5.77 14.06 38.07
N THR A 45 -4.81 13.79 37.18
CA THR A 45 -3.39 13.78 37.54
C THR A 45 -2.87 15.18 37.85
N VAL A 46 -3.40 16.23 37.23
CA VAL A 46 -3.06 17.62 37.53
C VAL A 46 -3.60 18.04 38.89
N ALA A 47 -4.87 17.74 39.17
CA ALA A 47 -5.54 18.10 40.42
C ALA A 47 -4.92 17.45 41.66
N ASP A 48 -4.39 16.23 41.54
CA ASP A 48 -3.76 15.53 42.67
C ASP A 48 -2.34 16.02 42.94
N THR A 49 -2.15 16.80 44.01
CA THR A 49 -0.83 17.32 44.41
C THR A 49 0.19 16.26 44.82
N ALA A 50 -0.23 15.04 45.16
CA ALA A 50 0.67 13.93 45.47
C ALA A 50 1.38 13.43 44.21
N ILE A 51 0.73 13.53 43.04
CA ILE A 51 1.31 13.13 41.76
C ILE A 51 2.33 14.18 41.30
N LYS A 52 3.58 13.74 41.16
CA LYS A 52 4.74 14.54 40.72
C LYS A 52 5.08 14.38 39.24
N GLY A 53 4.56 13.35 38.59
CA GLY A 53 4.73 13.12 37.16
C GLY A 53 3.95 11.89 36.68
N VAL A 54 3.87 11.74 35.36
CA VAL A 54 3.09 10.68 34.70
C VAL A 54 3.97 9.90 33.74
N VAL A 55 3.92 8.57 33.80
CA VAL A 55 4.45 7.67 32.76
C VAL A 55 3.26 7.08 32.01
N PHE A 56 3.23 7.25 30.68
CA PHE A 56 2.19 6.68 29.83
C PHE A 56 2.76 5.54 29.00
N THR A 57 2.16 4.35 29.09
CA THR A 57 2.60 3.12 28.41
C THR A 57 1.42 2.35 27.82
N SER A 58 1.70 1.28 27.08
CA SER A 58 0.70 0.32 26.58
C SER A 58 0.83 -1.03 27.28
N GLY A 59 -0.32 -1.66 27.58
CA GLY A 59 -0.43 -3.04 28.05
C GLY A 59 -0.43 -4.08 26.91
N LYS A 60 -0.49 -3.64 25.64
CA LYS A 60 -0.45 -4.51 24.45
C LYS A 60 0.97 -4.65 23.89
N SER A 61 1.22 -5.60 22.99
CA SER A 61 2.52 -5.77 22.33
C SER A 61 2.91 -4.61 21.39
N ALA A 62 1.92 -3.86 20.91
CA ALA A 62 2.10 -2.58 20.23
C ALA A 62 1.69 -1.43 21.15
N PHE A 63 2.23 -0.24 20.91
CA PHE A 63 1.80 0.96 21.62
C PHE A 63 0.45 1.42 21.06
N SER A 64 0.41 1.79 19.77
CA SER A 64 -0.81 1.98 18.97
C SER A 64 -0.45 2.22 17.50
N GLY A 65 -1.32 1.77 16.59
CA GLY A 65 -1.21 2.01 15.15
C GLY A 65 -1.82 3.33 14.67
N GLY A 66 -2.48 4.10 15.55
CA GLY A 66 -3.16 5.35 15.21
C GLY A 66 -4.67 5.32 15.51
N ALA A 67 -5.44 6.11 14.76
CA ALA A 67 -6.89 6.23 14.93
C ALA A 67 -7.65 4.98 14.44
N ASP A 68 -8.80 4.69 15.06
CA ASP A 68 -9.68 3.59 14.65
C ASP A 68 -10.40 3.91 13.31
N LEU A 69 -10.64 2.87 12.50
CA LEU A 69 -11.38 2.96 11.24
C LEU A 69 -12.75 3.63 11.39
N SER A 70 -13.45 3.35 12.49
CA SER A 70 -14.79 3.89 12.78
C SER A 70 -14.76 5.40 13.02
N MET A 71 -13.67 5.94 13.58
CA MET A 71 -13.53 7.38 13.82
C MET A 71 -13.44 8.13 12.50
N ILE A 72 -12.67 7.62 11.55
CA ILE A 72 -12.52 8.26 10.23
C ILE A 72 -13.81 8.13 9.42
N ARG A 73 -14.48 6.97 9.44
CA ARG A 73 -15.80 6.81 8.81
C ARG A 73 -16.83 7.77 9.41
N GLY A 74 -16.91 7.83 10.74
CA GLY A 74 -17.83 8.72 11.44
C GLY A 74 -17.60 10.20 11.12
N MET A 75 -16.35 10.61 10.94
CA MET A 75 -16.02 11.97 10.50
C MET A 75 -16.61 12.26 9.10
N PHE A 76 -16.46 11.35 8.14
CA PHE A 76 -17.02 11.55 6.80
C PHE A 76 -18.55 11.58 6.80
N SER A 77 -19.20 10.61 7.47
CA SER A 77 -20.67 10.58 7.55
C SER A 77 -21.22 11.85 8.20
N MET A 78 -20.60 12.32 9.29
CA MET A 78 -21.00 13.57 9.95
C MET A 78 -20.89 14.78 9.00
N VAL A 79 -19.78 14.90 8.28
CA VAL A 79 -19.57 16.02 7.34
C VAL A 79 -20.60 15.98 6.21
N GLU A 80 -20.92 14.81 5.68
CA GLU A 80 -21.89 14.64 4.60
C GLU A 80 -23.31 15.02 5.05
N GLU A 81 -23.74 14.47 6.19
CA GLU A 81 -25.05 14.76 6.78
C GLU A 81 -25.23 16.24 7.14
N GLU A 82 -24.21 16.86 7.73
CA GLU A 82 -24.29 18.27 8.13
C GLU A 82 -24.18 19.20 6.92
N ARG A 83 -23.39 18.85 5.89
CA ARG A 83 -23.29 19.65 4.65
C ARG A 83 -24.63 19.73 3.93
N ALA A 84 -25.45 18.68 4.00
CA ALA A 84 -26.80 18.69 3.45
C ALA A 84 -27.76 19.64 4.18
N LYS A 85 -27.50 19.96 5.45
CA LYS A 85 -28.32 20.84 6.29
C LYS A 85 -27.83 22.29 6.29
N ASP A 86 -26.55 22.47 6.61
CA ASP A 86 -25.88 23.77 6.71
C ASP A 86 -24.38 23.62 6.37
N PRO A 87 -23.98 23.96 5.12
CA PRO A 87 -22.59 23.85 4.68
C PRO A 87 -21.59 24.64 5.52
N ALA A 88 -21.96 25.80 6.07
CA ALA A 88 -21.05 26.63 6.86
C ALA A 88 -20.81 26.01 8.24
N ASN A 89 -21.88 25.55 8.89
CA ASN A 89 -21.78 24.86 10.17
C ASN A 89 -21.03 23.52 10.05
N ALA A 90 -21.20 22.79 8.94
CA ALA A 90 -20.47 21.55 8.68
C ALA A 90 -18.95 21.76 8.67
N VAL A 91 -18.47 22.82 8.02
CA VAL A 91 -17.04 23.17 7.99
C VAL A 91 -16.53 23.56 9.37
N GLN A 92 -17.31 24.33 10.14
CA GLN A 92 -16.92 24.71 11.50
C GLN A 92 -16.83 23.48 12.43
N LYS A 93 -17.82 22.59 12.40
CA LYS A 93 -17.80 21.33 13.17
C LYS A 93 -16.64 20.41 12.78
N LEU A 94 -16.33 20.34 11.49
CA LEU A 94 -15.17 19.61 10.99
C LEU A 94 -13.88 20.22 11.51
N PHE A 95 -13.75 21.55 11.46
CA PHE A 95 -12.59 22.26 11.98
C PHE A 95 -12.39 21.97 13.47
N ASP A 96 -13.44 22.05 14.28
CA ASP A 96 -13.36 21.79 15.72
C ASP A 96 -13.00 20.32 16.01
N SER A 97 -13.59 19.39 15.26
CA SER A 97 -13.30 17.95 15.38
C SER A 97 -11.86 17.62 14.97
N ALA A 98 -11.36 18.22 13.89
CA ALA A 98 -9.98 18.06 13.42
C ALA A 98 -8.96 18.56 14.46
N GLY A 99 -9.28 19.63 15.18
CA GLY A 99 -8.40 20.20 16.21
C GLY A 99 -8.39 19.44 17.53
N ARG A 100 -9.44 18.66 17.84
CA ARG A 100 -9.64 18.07 19.17
C ARG A 100 -8.41 17.33 19.69
N MET A 101 -7.82 16.45 18.88
CA MET A 101 -6.65 15.67 19.29
C MET A 101 -5.41 16.55 19.49
N SER A 102 -5.20 17.54 18.61
CA SER A 102 -4.09 18.49 18.70
C SER A 102 -4.12 19.29 20.01
N TRP A 103 -5.29 19.80 20.39
CA TRP A 103 -5.47 20.59 21.61
C TRP A 103 -5.41 19.73 22.88
N LEU A 104 -5.84 18.46 22.83
CA LEU A 104 -5.64 17.52 23.94
C LEU A 104 -4.15 17.23 24.17
N TRP A 105 -3.38 17.01 23.10
CA TRP A 105 -1.92 16.87 23.20
C TRP A 105 -1.25 18.14 23.72
N ARG A 106 -1.76 19.32 23.32
CA ARG A 106 -1.30 20.60 23.88
C ARG A 106 -1.60 20.74 25.38
N LYS A 107 -2.71 20.18 25.86
CA LYS A 107 -3.03 20.11 27.30
C LYS A 107 -1.99 19.26 28.05
N ILE A 108 -1.52 18.14 27.47
CA ILE A 108 -0.44 17.32 28.04
C ILE A 108 0.89 18.10 28.13
N GLU A 109 1.16 19.01 27.19
CA GLU A 109 2.40 19.80 27.16
C GLU A 109 2.41 20.96 28.16
N THR A 110 1.24 21.47 28.53
CA THR A 110 1.10 22.74 29.27
C THR A 110 0.50 22.58 30.66
N ASN A 111 0.21 21.35 31.10
CA ASN A 111 -0.45 21.10 32.37
C ASN A 111 0.43 21.30 33.62
N GLY A 112 1.74 21.54 33.47
CA GLY A 112 2.65 21.84 34.57
C GLY A 112 3.22 20.61 35.31
N LYS A 113 2.92 19.38 34.89
CA LYS A 113 3.56 18.15 35.38
C LYS A 113 4.34 17.43 34.28
N PRO A 114 5.48 16.78 34.59
CA PRO A 114 6.24 16.04 33.60
C PRO A 114 5.50 14.77 33.19
N TRP A 115 5.48 14.52 31.88
CA TRP A 115 4.88 13.34 31.27
C TRP A 115 5.94 12.61 30.45
N VAL A 116 6.07 11.29 30.62
CA VAL A 116 7.01 10.46 29.88
C VAL A 116 6.25 9.38 29.11
N SER A 117 6.42 9.35 27.79
CA SER A 117 5.91 8.25 26.96
C SER A 117 6.91 7.08 26.98
N ALA A 118 6.47 5.93 27.49
CA ALA A 118 7.19 4.67 27.51
C ALA A 118 6.70 3.79 26.34
N ILE A 119 7.43 3.81 25.22
CA ILE A 119 7.01 3.18 23.97
C ILE A 119 7.58 1.76 23.89
N ASN A 120 6.71 0.78 24.08
CA ASN A 120 7.05 -0.65 24.12
C ASN A 120 7.00 -1.34 22.74
N GLY A 121 6.30 -0.77 21.76
CA GLY A 121 6.04 -1.42 20.47
C GLY A 121 5.81 -0.44 19.32
N THR A 122 5.06 -0.86 18.30
CA THR A 122 4.65 0.01 17.19
C THR A 122 3.88 1.22 17.71
N CYS A 123 4.36 2.43 17.38
CA CYS A 123 3.79 3.73 17.78
C CYS A 123 3.75 4.62 16.53
N MET A 124 2.57 4.73 15.93
CA MET A 124 2.41 5.42 14.64
C MET A 124 1.28 6.45 14.66
N GLY A 125 1.43 7.43 13.78
CA GLY A 125 0.45 8.48 13.56
C GLY A 125 0.11 9.27 14.81
N GLY A 126 -1.18 9.46 15.08
CA GLY A 126 -1.67 10.15 16.29
C GLY A 126 -1.07 9.63 17.61
N ALA A 127 -0.63 8.37 17.67
CA ALA A 127 0.00 7.81 18.87
C ALA A 127 1.43 8.32 19.05
N PHE A 128 2.13 8.49 17.94
CA PHE A 128 3.45 9.12 17.97
C PHE A 128 3.32 10.63 18.19
N GLU A 129 2.26 11.27 17.70
CA GLU A 129 1.95 12.68 18.02
C GLU A 129 1.68 12.89 19.52
N LEU A 130 0.94 11.98 20.18
CA LEU A 130 0.82 11.92 21.65
C LEU A 130 2.20 11.79 22.30
N SER A 131 3.02 10.82 21.88
CA SER A 131 4.34 10.62 22.46
C SER A 131 5.24 11.86 22.32
N LEU A 132 5.14 12.56 21.18
CA LEU A 132 5.87 13.80 20.91
C LEU A 132 5.40 14.96 21.80
N SER A 133 4.16 14.93 22.29
CA SER A 133 3.62 15.91 23.24
C SER A 133 3.99 15.64 24.69
N CYS A 134 4.50 14.44 25.02
CA CYS A 134 5.11 14.21 26.32
C CYS A 134 6.42 15.00 26.49
N HIS A 135 6.78 15.31 27.72
CA HIS A 135 8.05 15.97 28.05
C HIS A 135 9.25 15.03 27.84
N GLY A 136 9.05 13.74 28.14
CA GLY A 136 10.04 12.68 28.01
C GLY A 136 9.56 11.52 27.11
N ARG A 137 10.51 10.79 26.53
CA ARG A 137 10.25 9.65 25.62
C ARG A 137 11.33 8.60 25.80
N VAL A 138 10.93 7.43 26.29
CA VAL A 138 11.79 6.23 26.41
C VAL A 138 11.21 5.15 25.50
N VAL A 139 12.06 4.54 24.69
CA VAL A 139 11.64 3.58 23.66
C VAL A 139 12.34 2.24 23.88
N SER A 140 11.60 1.15 23.74
CA SER A 140 12.17 -0.19 23.74
C SER A 140 13.03 -0.45 22.49
N ASN A 141 14.12 -1.19 22.65
CA ASN A 141 14.97 -1.69 21.56
C ASN A 141 14.42 -2.96 20.88
N GLY A 142 13.16 -3.35 21.16
CA GLY A 142 12.54 -4.53 20.58
C GLY A 142 12.43 -4.46 19.04
N LYS A 143 12.65 -5.59 18.36
CA LYS A 143 12.58 -5.71 16.88
C LYS A 143 11.23 -5.28 16.29
N SER A 144 10.15 -5.33 17.08
CA SER A 144 8.78 -4.95 16.68
C SER A 144 8.51 -3.45 16.76
N VAL A 145 9.42 -2.66 17.35
CA VAL A 145 9.23 -1.22 17.55
C VAL A 145 9.40 -0.49 16.23
N LYS A 146 8.38 0.32 15.91
CA LYS A 146 8.27 1.08 14.68
C LYS A 146 7.67 2.44 15.02
N LEU A 147 8.38 3.51 14.68
CA LEU A 147 7.95 4.88 14.93
C LEU A 147 7.69 5.57 13.59
N ALA A 148 6.51 6.13 13.37
CA ALA A 148 6.19 6.76 12.08
C ALA A 148 5.04 7.76 12.17
N LEU A 149 4.98 8.65 11.18
CA LEU A 149 3.81 9.46 10.85
C LEU A 149 3.37 9.11 9.42
N PRO A 150 2.64 7.99 9.24
CA PRO A 150 2.38 7.40 7.94
C PRO A 150 1.17 8.00 7.19
N GLU A 151 0.51 9.02 7.74
CA GLU A 151 -0.74 9.61 7.27
C GLU A 151 -0.76 9.92 5.76
N VAL A 152 0.37 10.40 5.22
CA VAL A 152 0.51 10.74 3.79
C VAL A 152 0.24 9.55 2.86
N LYS A 153 0.48 8.32 3.33
CA LYS A 153 0.23 7.09 2.56
C LYS A 153 -1.24 6.80 2.36
N VAL A 154 -2.12 7.43 3.14
CA VAL A 154 -3.57 7.25 3.07
C VAL A 154 -4.29 8.55 2.69
N GLY A 155 -3.56 9.56 2.22
CA GLY A 155 -4.14 10.78 1.64
C GLY A 155 -4.41 11.92 2.62
N ILE A 156 -4.04 11.75 3.90
CA ILE A 156 -4.07 12.82 4.91
C ILE A 156 -2.65 13.11 5.41
N PHE A 157 -2.48 13.94 6.43
CA PHE A 157 -1.17 14.21 7.01
C PHE A 157 -1.27 14.31 8.54
N PRO A 158 -0.15 14.35 9.28
CA PRO A 158 -0.19 14.46 10.75
C PRO A 158 -0.95 15.72 11.17
N GLY A 159 -2.09 15.52 11.83
CA GLY A 159 -3.06 16.58 12.13
C GLY A 159 -3.22 16.87 13.63
N ALA A 160 -2.45 16.18 14.48
CA ALA A 160 -2.47 16.35 15.92
C ALA A 160 -1.15 16.96 16.43
N GLY A 161 -0.56 17.88 15.68
CA GLY A 161 0.64 18.66 15.98
C GLY A 161 1.95 18.05 15.50
N GLY A 162 1.93 16.93 14.79
CA GLY A 162 3.12 16.29 14.21
C GLY A 162 3.89 17.22 13.28
N THR A 163 3.20 18.01 12.44
CA THR A 163 3.87 18.98 11.56
C THR A 163 4.48 20.15 12.30
N GLN A 164 4.18 20.31 13.59
CA GLN A 164 4.71 21.38 14.43
C GLN A 164 5.81 20.90 15.38
N ARG A 165 5.65 19.69 15.95
CA ARG A 165 6.59 19.09 16.91
C ARG A 165 7.83 18.52 16.23
N VAL A 166 7.65 17.71 15.19
CA VAL A 166 8.76 17.04 14.50
C VAL A 166 9.80 18.03 13.98
N PRO A 167 9.45 19.10 13.22
CA PRO A 167 10.45 20.06 12.74
C PRO A 167 11.03 20.98 13.83
N ARG A 168 10.49 20.96 15.05
CA ARG A 168 11.05 21.65 16.22
C ARG A 168 11.96 20.75 17.06
N LEU A 169 11.87 19.43 16.90
CA LEU A 169 12.73 18.45 17.58
C LEU A 169 13.85 17.94 16.67
N ALA A 170 13.54 17.72 15.40
CA ALA A 170 14.47 17.30 14.35
C ALA A 170 14.78 18.49 13.41
N ASN A 171 15.83 18.35 12.59
CA ASN A 171 16.05 19.32 11.51
C ASN A 171 14.92 19.23 10.46
N ALA A 172 14.63 20.36 9.81
CA ALA A 172 13.50 20.47 8.88
C ALA A 172 13.58 19.51 7.67
N GLN A 173 14.78 19.17 7.20
CA GLN A 173 14.95 18.24 6.07
C GLN A 173 14.52 16.82 6.46
N ASP A 174 15.03 16.30 7.58
CA ASP A 174 14.66 14.98 8.09
C ASP A 174 13.17 14.94 8.48
N ALA A 175 12.63 16.03 9.04
CA ALA A 175 11.22 16.16 9.38
C ALA A 175 10.33 16.06 8.12
N LEU A 176 10.63 16.84 7.08
CA LEU A 176 9.90 16.79 5.81
C LEU A 176 10.02 15.41 5.18
N GLN A 177 11.23 14.85 5.07
CA GLN A 177 11.43 13.52 4.50
C GLN A 177 10.62 12.46 5.25
N MET A 178 10.60 12.51 6.59
CA MET A 178 9.83 11.57 7.40
C MET A 178 8.33 11.65 7.12
N MET A 179 7.77 12.87 7.15
CA MET A 179 6.33 13.08 7.02
C MET A 179 5.81 12.94 5.59
N THR A 180 6.55 13.40 4.58
CA THR A 180 6.10 13.33 3.17
C THR A 180 6.27 11.94 2.57
N THR A 181 7.08 11.06 3.17
CA THR A 181 7.20 9.64 2.75
C THR A 181 6.44 8.69 3.65
N GLY A 182 6.06 9.12 4.87
CA GLY A 182 5.49 8.26 5.90
C GLY A 182 6.39 7.10 6.30
N GLN A 183 7.72 7.28 6.20
CA GLN A 183 8.69 6.22 6.47
C GLN A 183 8.69 5.81 7.95
N THR A 184 8.94 4.53 8.20
CA THR A 184 9.12 4.01 9.55
C THR A 184 10.57 4.22 10.01
N LEU A 185 10.74 4.67 11.24
CA LEU A 185 12.02 4.79 11.92
C LEU A 185 12.23 3.65 12.91
N THR A 186 13.49 3.22 13.03
CA THR A 186 13.96 2.41 14.16
C THR A 186 14.12 3.27 15.42
N PRO A 187 14.14 2.67 16.62
CA PRO A 187 14.43 3.40 17.86
C PRO A 187 15.71 4.24 17.78
N GLN A 188 16.79 3.68 17.22
CA GLN A 188 18.08 4.36 17.09
C GLN A 188 18.00 5.56 16.15
N ARG A 189 17.31 5.42 15.01
CA ARG A 189 17.16 6.55 14.08
C ARG A 189 16.31 7.66 14.68
N ALA A 190 15.23 7.33 15.39
CA ALA A 190 14.40 8.31 16.08
C ALA A 190 15.18 9.04 17.19
N LYS A 191 16.04 8.34 17.93
CA LYS A 191 16.97 8.96 18.90
C LYS A 191 17.97 9.90 18.21
N ALA A 192 18.56 9.47 17.09
CA ALA A 192 19.48 10.32 16.32
C ALA A 192 18.81 11.57 15.72
N MET A 193 17.48 11.54 15.54
CA MET A 193 16.68 12.69 15.12
C MET A 193 16.15 13.54 16.29
N ASN A 194 16.54 13.24 17.54
CA ASN A 194 16.03 13.84 18.78
C ASN A 194 14.52 13.71 18.98
N LEU A 195 13.86 12.80 18.27
CA LEU A 195 12.45 12.49 18.50
C LEU A 195 12.26 11.62 19.74
N VAL A 196 13.32 11.00 20.24
CA VAL A 196 13.34 10.10 21.41
C VAL A 196 14.54 10.44 22.29
N HIS A 197 14.37 10.38 23.61
CA HIS A 197 15.45 10.69 24.55
C HIS A 197 16.30 9.46 24.89
N GLN A 198 15.67 8.32 25.17
CA GLN A 198 16.35 7.10 25.56
C GLN A 198 15.83 5.87 24.79
N VAL A 199 16.74 4.95 24.48
CA VAL A 199 16.44 3.63 23.92
C VAL A 199 17.00 2.61 24.89
N VAL A 200 16.17 1.68 25.36
CA VAL A 200 16.49 0.72 26.43
C VAL A 200 15.96 -0.67 26.07
N GLU A 201 16.45 -1.70 26.74
CA GLU A 201 15.91 -3.05 26.57
C GLU A 201 14.46 -3.14 27.10
N PRO A 202 13.62 -4.04 26.55
CA PRO A 202 12.18 -4.09 26.86
C PRO A 202 11.84 -4.15 28.36
N ASP A 203 12.61 -4.88 29.14
CA ASP A 203 12.44 -5.07 30.58
C ASP A 203 12.80 -3.83 31.42
N GLN A 204 13.56 -2.90 30.86
CA GLN A 204 14.00 -1.67 31.52
C GLN A 204 13.08 -0.46 31.24
N LEU A 205 12.11 -0.61 30.34
CA LEU A 205 11.33 0.50 29.76
C LEU A 205 10.65 1.40 30.81
N ILE A 206 9.85 0.79 31.70
CA ILE A 206 9.08 1.54 32.71
C ILE A 206 10.01 2.15 33.76
N THR A 207 11.03 1.39 34.19
CA THR A 207 12.02 1.85 35.17
C THR A 207 12.78 3.08 34.66
N ALA A 208 13.25 3.06 33.42
CA ALA A 208 13.93 4.19 32.79
C ALA A 208 13.01 5.41 32.62
N ALA A 209 11.74 5.19 32.27
CA ALA A 209 10.75 6.27 32.15
C ALA A 209 10.48 6.96 33.51
N LYS A 210 10.32 6.19 34.59
CA LYS A 210 10.18 6.72 35.95
C LYS A 210 11.45 7.45 36.39
N GLN A 211 12.62 6.89 36.11
CA GLN A 211 13.90 7.50 36.49
C GLN A 211 14.08 8.87 35.83
N MET A 212 13.67 9.03 34.57
CA MET A 212 13.71 10.33 33.88
C MET A 212 12.95 11.43 34.63
N ILE A 213 11.80 11.11 35.23
CA ILE A 213 11.04 12.05 36.07
C ILE A 213 11.81 12.37 37.35
N LYS A 214 12.36 11.34 38.02
CA LYS A 214 13.15 11.50 39.25
C LYS A 214 14.42 12.33 39.05
N ASP A 215 15.01 12.27 37.86
CA ASP A 215 16.19 13.06 37.47
C ASP A 215 15.87 14.53 37.19
N GLY A 216 14.62 14.97 37.42
CA GLY A 216 14.23 16.37 37.31
C GLY A 216 13.79 16.80 35.91
N LEU A 217 13.13 15.91 35.16
CA LEU A 217 12.51 16.26 33.87
C LEU A 217 11.59 17.47 34.03
N LYS A 218 11.88 18.54 33.27
CA LYS A 218 11.10 19.77 33.31
C LYS A 218 9.71 19.58 32.68
N PRO A 219 8.63 20.10 33.29
CA PRO A 219 7.29 20.10 32.72
C PRO A 219 7.08 21.27 31.74
N VAL A 220 8.06 21.51 30.85
CA VAL A 220 8.02 22.58 29.85
C VAL A 220 8.53 22.01 28.54
N ALA A 221 7.76 22.16 27.47
CA ALA A 221 8.18 21.73 26.15
C ALA A 221 9.27 22.66 25.57
N PRO A 222 10.18 22.17 24.72
CA PRO A 222 11.32 22.97 24.23
C PRO A 222 10.91 24.31 23.59
N TRP A 223 9.83 24.34 22.80
CA TRP A 223 9.35 25.54 22.12
C TRP A 223 8.66 26.56 23.02
N ASP A 224 8.34 26.20 24.25
CA ASP A 224 7.81 27.13 25.26
C ASP A 224 8.95 27.71 26.13
N GLU A 225 10.17 27.20 26.01
CA GLU A 225 11.34 27.79 26.67
C GLU A 225 11.75 29.11 26.00
N LYS A 226 12.01 30.13 26.83
CA LYS A 226 12.44 31.44 26.35
C LYS A 226 13.76 31.31 25.56
N GLY A 227 13.74 31.78 24.31
CA GLY A 227 14.92 31.77 23.44
C GLY A 227 15.12 30.45 22.67
N PHE A 228 14.13 29.56 22.67
CA PHE A 228 14.14 28.35 21.85
C PHE A 228 14.50 28.63 20.39
N LYS A 229 15.31 27.75 19.80
CA LYS A 229 15.67 27.75 18.39
C LYS A 229 15.47 26.35 17.83
N ALA A 230 14.71 26.24 16.74
CA ALA A 230 14.55 24.96 16.05
C ALA A 230 15.92 24.41 15.59
N PRO A 231 16.16 23.10 15.73
CA PRO A 231 17.35 22.45 15.17
C PRO A 231 17.46 22.70 13.66
N GLY A 232 18.62 23.16 13.20
CA GLY A 232 18.82 23.57 11.80
C GLY A 232 18.39 25.01 11.47
N GLY A 233 17.91 25.77 12.47
CA GLY A 233 17.55 27.17 12.34
C GLY A 233 16.14 27.41 11.80
N GLY A 234 15.67 28.66 11.88
CA GLY A 234 14.40 29.08 11.28
C GLY A 234 14.48 29.16 9.75
N ILE A 235 13.33 29.38 9.11
CA ILE A 235 13.18 29.45 7.64
C ILE A 235 14.22 30.39 6.98
N TRP A 236 14.36 31.59 7.54
CA TRP A 236 15.18 32.67 6.99
C TRP A 236 16.61 32.70 7.55
N THR A 237 17.21 31.53 7.78
CA THR A 237 18.58 31.42 8.32
C THR A 237 19.55 30.82 7.29
N PRO A 238 20.86 31.13 7.37
CA PRO A 238 21.85 30.52 6.48
C PRO A 238 21.85 28.99 6.51
N ALA A 239 21.57 28.40 7.67
CA ALA A 239 21.49 26.95 7.86
C ALA A 239 20.34 26.28 7.07
N SER A 240 19.28 27.03 6.76
CA SER A 240 18.10 26.55 6.03
C SER A 240 17.97 27.11 4.60
N ALA A 241 18.91 27.96 4.16
CA ALA A 241 18.80 28.71 2.91
C ALA A 241 18.72 27.84 1.65
N GLN A 242 19.32 26.64 1.65
CA GLN A 242 19.27 25.71 0.51
C GLN A 242 18.05 24.79 0.53
N LEU A 243 17.47 24.52 1.71
CA LEU A 243 16.37 23.58 1.86
C LEU A 243 15.08 24.13 1.22
N TRP A 244 14.68 25.34 1.59
CA TRP A 244 13.35 25.87 1.26
C TRP A 244 13.13 26.16 -0.23
N PRO A 245 14.13 26.66 -1.00
CA PRO A 245 13.99 26.76 -2.45
C PRO A 245 13.90 25.38 -3.15
N ALA A 246 14.58 24.36 -2.61
CA ALA A 246 14.60 23.02 -3.19
C ALA A 246 13.36 22.19 -2.83
N ALA A 247 12.77 22.39 -1.64
CA ALA A 247 11.69 21.55 -1.12
C ALA A 247 10.45 21.47 -2.04
N PRO A 248 9.91 22.57 -2.61
CA PRO A 248 8.81 22.50 -3.57
C PRO A 248 9.17 21.72 -4.85
N ALA A 249 10.41 21.86 -5.34
CA ALA A 249 10.87 21.17 -6.54
C ALA A 249 11.02 19.67 -6.30
N VAL A 250 11.57 19.27 -5.15
CA VAL A 250 11.64 17.86 -4.73
C VAL A 250 10.24 17.29 -4.57
N LEU A 251 9.34 17.98 -3.86
CA LEU A 251 7.96 17.55 -3.68
C LEU A 251 7.26 17.33 -5.03
N ARG A 252 7.38 18.27 -5.97
CA ARG A 252 6.77 18.15 -7.30
C ARG A 252 7.37 17.00 -8.10
N ARG A 253 8.67 16.72 -7.96
CA ARG A 253 9.33 15.58 -8.61
C ARG A 253 8.80 14.24 -8.08
N GLU A 254 8.59 14.12 -6.77
CA GLU A 254 8.13 12.86 -6.16
C GLU A 254 6.62 12.63 -6.31
N THR A 255 5.82 13.70 -6.40
CA THR A 255 4.35 13.61 -6.34
C THR A 255 3.64 13.96 -7.64
N SER A 256 4.34 14.57 -8.60
CA SER A 256 3.76 15.21 -9.79
C SER A 256 2.69 16.28 -9.48
N GLY A 257 2.51 16.66 -8.21
CA GLY A 257 1.42 17.53 -7.76
C GLY A 257 0.10 16.82 -7.45
N ASN A 258 0.06 15.49 -7.46
CA ASN A 258 -1.19 14.71 -7.30
C ASN A 258 -1.58 14.44 -5.84
N TYR A 259 -0.70 14.72 -4.88
CA TYR A 259 -0.89 14.37 -3.46
C TYR A 259 -1.04 15.64 -2.62
N PRO A 260 -2.28 16.14 -2.41
CA PRO A 260 -2.50 17.42 -1.74
C PRO A 260 -2.02 17.40 -0.28
N ALA A 261 -2.12 16.27 0.42
CA ALA A 261 -1.61 16.11 1.77
C ALA A 261 -0.08 16.31 1.89
N ALA A 262 0.69 15.85 0.89
CA ALA A 262 2.14 16.04 0.88
C ALA A 262 2.52 17.53 0.69
N LEU A 263 1.73 18.27 -0.10
CA LEU A 263 1.86 19.72 -0.22
C LEU A 263 1.44 20.43 1.07
N ALA A 264 0.37 19.98 1.73
CA ALA A 264 -0.06 20.53 3.02
C ALA A 264 1.00 20.36 4.10
N ILE A 265 1.71 19.21 4.16
CA ILE A 265 2.86 19.03 5.07
C ILE A 265 3.89 20.13 4.86
N LEU A 266 4.29 20.36 3.59
CA LEU A 266 5.28 21.39 3.28
C LEU A 266 4.82 22.79 3.72
N LYS A 267 3.55 23.13 3.46
CA LYS A 267 2.95 24.40 3.88
C LYS A 267 2.91 24.53 5.41
N CYS A 268 2.43 23.51 6.11
CA CYS A 268 2.31 23.49 7.58
C CYS A 268 3.66 23.68 8.26
N VAL A 269 4.71 23.02 7.77
CA VAL A 269 6.06 23.18 8.34
C VAL A 269 6.62 24.56 7.99
N TYR A 270 6.52 25.00 6.73
CA TYR A 270 7.06 26.28 6.29
C TYR A 270 6.44 27.46 7.02
N GLU A 271 5.11 27.53 7.07
CA GLU A 271 4.38 28.61 7.75
C GLU A 271 4.46 28.45 9.28
N GLY A 272 4.32 27.22 9.78
CA GLY A 272 4.31 26.91 11.21
C GLY A 272 5.61 27.27 11.92
N LEU A 273 6.77 27.07 11.30
CA LEU A 273 8.07 27.43 11.89
C LEU A 273 8.31 28.96 11.99
N GLN A 274 7.45 29.78 11.38
CA GLN A 274 7.57 31.25 11.40
C GLN A 274 6.70 31.90 12.47
N VAL A 275 5.86 31.12 13.16
CA VAL A 275 4.87 31.61 14.12
C VAL A 275 5.03 30.92 15.49
N PRO A 276 4.45 31.50 16.56
CA PRO A 276 4.35 30.81 17.85
C PRO A 276 3.70 29.42 17.72
N PHE A 277 4.07 28.50 18.61
CA PHE A 277 3.69 27.09 18.51
C PHE A 277 2.17 26.87 18.37
N ASP A 278 1.36 27.48 19.24
CA ASP A 278 -0.10 27.36 19.20
C ASP A 278 -0.72 27.91 17.90
N THR A 279 -0.12 28.98 17.33
CA THR A 279 -0.51 29.48 16.01
C THR A 279 -0.16 28.48 14.91
N GLY A 280 0.99 27.81 15.02
CA GLY A 280 1.39 26.72 14.15
C GLY A 280 0.42 25.54 14.20
N LEU A 281 -0.04 25.14 15.39
CA LEU A 281 -1.07 24.10 15.56
C LEU A 281 -2.38 24.50 14.87
N ARG A 282 -2.76 25.78 14.95
CA ARG A 282 -3.95 26.29 14.24
C ARG A 282 -3.78 26.30 12.73
N ILE A 283 -2.58 26.57 12.20
CA ILE A 283 -2.28 26.46 10.76
C ILE A 283 -2.42 25.01 10.31
N GLU A 284 -1.85 24.08 11.06
CA GLU A 284 -1.99 22.64 10.80
C GLU A 284 -3.46 22.22 10.78
N GLN A 285 -4.23 22.61 11.80
CA GLN A 285 -5.66 22.31 11.89
C GLN A 285 -6.45 22.83 10.67
N ARG A 286 -6.13 24.04 10.17
CA ARG A 286 -6.76 24.61 8.97
C ARG A 286 -6.47 23.77 7.72
N TYR A 287 -5.20 23.45 7.48
CA TYR A 287 -4.82 22.63 6.34
C TYR A 287 -5.35 21.20 6.47
N PHE A 288 -5.39 20.63 7.66
CA PHE A 288 -5.95 19.29 7.88
C PHE A 288 -7.45 19.28 7.53
N THR A 289 -8.17 20.31 7.98
CA THR A 289 -9.59 20.52 7.65
C THR A 289 -9.82 20.67 6.14
N GLU A 290 -8.92 21.35 5.42
CA GLU A 290 -8.97 21.44 3.95
C GLU A 290 -8.74 20.06 3.31
N ILE A 291 -7.69 19.35 3.71
CA ILE A 291 -7.27 18.09 3.10
C ILE A 291 -8.33 17.00 3.26
N VAL A 292 -8.92 16.85 4.44
CA VAL A 292 -9.95 15.80 4.66
C VAL A 292 -11.22 16.02 3.84
N GLN A 293 -11.41 17.18 3.22
CA GLN A 293 -12.51 17.46 2.29
C GLN A 293 -12.17 17.16 0.83
N THR A 294 -10.92 16.85 0.51
CA THR A 294 -10.49 16.55 -0.86
C THR A 294 -10.96 15.16 -1.29
N THR A 295 -11.26 15.02 -2.58
CA THR A 295 -11.60 13.73 -3.18
C THR A 295 -10.46 12.72 -3.01
N GLU A 296 -9.21 13.18 -3.11
CA GLU A 296 -8.03 12.35 -2.95
C GLU A 296 -7.93 11.76 -1.53
N ALA A 297 -8.11 12.59 -0.49
CA ALA A 297 -8.08 12.10 0.89
C ALA A 297 -9.18 11.06 1.14
N PHE A 298 -10.41 11.33 0.69
CA PHE A 298 -11.52 10.39 0.84
C PHE A 298 -11.23 9.05 0.14
N SER A 299 -10.85 9.09 -1.13
CA SER A 299 -10.64 7.89 -1.94
C SER A 299 -9.42 7.09 -1.48
N MET A 300 -8.33 7.76 -1.09
CA MET A 300 -7.15 7.09 -0.51
C MET A 300 -7.48 6.45 0.84
N ILE A 301 -8.20 7.12 1.74
CA ILE A 301 -8.62 6.52 3.01
C ILE A 301 -9.48 5.28 2.74
N ARG A 302 -10.48 5.39 1.86
CA ARG A 302 -11.35 4.27 1.50
C ARG A 302 -10.55 3.07 1.06
N SER A 303 -9.65 3.23 0.09
CA SER A 303 -8.98 2.07 -0.52
C SER A 303 -7.71 1.62 0.21
N LEU A 304 -6.82 2.56 0.56
CA LEU A 304 -5.50 2.28 1.13
C LEU A 304 -5.51 2.09 2.65
N PHE A 305 -6.60 2.44 3.34
CA PHE A 305 -6.75 2.19 4.76
C PHE A 305 -7.89 1.21 5.06
N ILE A 306 -9.11 1.52 4.62
CA ILE A 306 -10.30 0.73 4.97
C ILE A 306 -10.34 -0.60 4.18
N SER A 307 -10.47 -0.54 2.86
CA SER A 307 -10.58 -1.71 1.99
C SER A 307 -9.38 -2.64 2.13
N LEU A 308 -8.17 -2.07 2.17
CA LEU A 308 -6.94 -2.84 2.37
C LEU A 308 -6.97 -3.68 3.65
N GLN A 309 -7.42 -3.11 4.77
CA GLN A 309 -7.51 -3.85 6.04
C GLN A 309 -8.61 -4.90 6.01
N GLU A 310 -9.76 -4.61 5.40
CA GLU A 310 -10.88 -5.56 5.29
C GLU A 310 -10.50 -6.77 4.42
N LEU A 311 -9.92 -6.53 3.25
CA LEU A 311 -9.44 -7.60 2.35
C LEU A 311 -8.33 -8.42 3.03
N GLY A 312 -7.37 -7.77 3.71
CA GLY A 312 -6.33 -8.45 4.48
C GLY A 312 -6.84 -9.28 5.66
N LYS A 313 -8.03 -8.96 6.20
CA LYS A 313 -8.73 -9.75 7.23
C LYS A 313 -9.62 -10.86 6.64
N GLY A 314 -9.61 -11.04 5.32
CA GLY A 314 -10.37 -12.08 4.65
C GLY A 314 -11.84 -11.69 4.39
N ALA A 315 -12.12 -10.44 4.03
CA ALA A 315 -13.49 -9.99 3.70
C ALA A 315 -14.19 -10.83 2.61
N ARG A 316 -13.42 -11.55 1.78
CA ARG A 316 -13.90 -12.43 0.71
C ARG A 316 -13.74 -13.93 1.00
N ARG A 317 -13.43 -14.27 2.26
CA ARG A 317 -13.34 -15.65 2.72
C ARG A 317 -14.74 -16.25 2.84
N PRO A 318 -15.02 -17.43 2.25
CA PRO A 318 -16.33 -18.07 2.36
C PRO A 318 -16.73 -18.32 3.82
N ALA A 319 -18.00 -18.02 4.13
CA ALA A 319 -18.56 -18.28 5.46
C ALA A 319 -18.62 -19.79 5.74
N GLY A 320 -18.52 -20.19 7.01
CA GLY A 320 -18.63 -21.59 7.43
C GLY A 320 -17.39 -22.46 7.18
N GLN A 321 -16.41 -22.01 6.41
CA GLN A 321 -15.16 -22.75 6.23
C GLN A 321 -14.25 -22.61 7.46
N PRO A 322 -13.71 -23.71 8.05
CA PRO A 322 -12.79 -23.62 9.17
C PRO A 322 -11.48 -22.93 8.75
N LYS A 323 -10.82 -22.21 9.67
CA LYS A 323 -9.50 -21.60 9.40
C LYS A 323 -8.46 -22.68 9.14
N SER A 324 -7.73 -22.55 8.03
CA SER A 324 -6.71 -23.51 7.62
C SER A 324 -5.39 -23.25 8.36
N THR A 325 -4.76 -24.32 8.85
CA THR A 325 -3.40 -24.29 9.42
C THR A 325 -2.49 -25.11 8.51
N LEU A 326 -1.76 -24.42 7.63
CA LEU A 326 -0.84 -25.06 6.70
C LEU A 326 0.41 -25.53 7.43
N LYS A 327 0.71 -26.82 7.33
CA LYS A 327 1.90 -27.48 7.89
C LYS A 327 3.02 -27.57 6.86
N LYS A 328 2.67 -27.78 5.59
CA LYS A 328 3.64 -27.86 4.50
C LYS A 328 3.06 -27.33 3.19
N VAL A 329 3.87 -26.55 2.46
CA VAL A 329 3.54 -26.04 1.13
C VAL A 329 4.50 -26.65 0.10
N GLY A 330 3.99 -27.04 -1.06
CA GLY A 330 4.80 -27.38 -2.23
C GLY A 330 4.87 -26.23 -3.21
N VAL A 331 6.04 -25.99 -3.81
CA VAL A 331 6.20 -25.07 -4.95
C VAL A 331 6.85 -25.84 -6.08
N VAL A 332 6.18 -25.93 -7.23
CA VAL A 332 6.65 -26.69 -8.40
C VAL A 332 7.11 -25.73 -9.49
N GLY A 333 8.40 -25.78 -9.81
CA GLY A 333 9.12 -24.84 -10.66
C GLY A 333 10.03 -23.93 -9.83
N ALA A 334 11.33 -24.19 -9.83
CA ALA A 334 12.36 -23.46 -9.08
C ALA A 334 12.96 -22.29 -9.87
N GLY A 335 12.28 -21.85 -10.93
CA GLY A 335 12.58 -20.62 -11.66
C GLY A 335 12.39 -19.36 -10.82
N PHE A 336 12.52 -18.19 -11.46
CA PHE A 336 12.50 -16.89 -10.79
C PHE A 336 11.28 -16.68 -9.86
N MET A 337 10.07 -17.04 -10.32
CA MET A 337 8.85 -16.90 -9.52
C MET A 337 8.79 -17.91 -8.37
N GLY A 338 8.93 -19.21 -8.65
CA GLY A 338 8.79 -20.23 -7.61
C GLY A 338 9.87 -20.17 -6.53
N ALA A 339 11.11 -19.81 -6.88
CA ALA A 339 12.14 -19.52 -5.89
C ALA A 339 11.75 -18.40 -4.91
N SER A 340 11.12 -17.34 -5.43
CA SER A 340 10.66 -16.21 -4.63
C SER A 340 9.41 -16.55 -3.81
N ILE A 341 8.50 -17.38 -4.34
CA ILE A 341 7.34 -17.93 -3.62
C ILE A 341 7.80 -18.82 -2.45
N ALA A 342 8.79 -19.69 -2.69
CA ALA A 342 9.39 -20.51 -1.64
C ALA A 342 10.03 -19.64 -0.54
N TYR A 343 10.78 -18.60 -0.93
CA TYR A 343 11.35 -17.65 0.03
C TYR A 343 10.29 -16.98 0.90
N VAL A 344 9.22 -16.40 0.32
CA VAL A 344 8.19 -15.71 1.13
C VAL A 344 7.40 -16.67 2.01
N THR A 345 7.23 -17.91 1.56
CA THR A 345 6.59 -18.99 2.35
C THR A 345 7.45 -19.34 3.57
N ALA A 346 8.75 -19.58 3.37
CA ALA A 346 9.70 -19.84 4.45
C ALA A 346 9.84 -18.63 5.39
N ALA A 347 9.85 -17.40 4.87
CA ALA A 347 9.89 -16.18 5.66
C ALA A 347 8.66 -15.98 6.57
N ALA A 348 7.53 -16.61 6.22
CA ALA A 348 6.34 -16.68 7.06
C ALA A 348 6.41 -17.78 8.13
N GLY A 349 7.48 -18.58 8.14
CA GLY A 349 7.67 -19.70 9.07
C GLY A 349 7.06 -21.02 8.60
N LEU A 350 6.63 -21.12 7.33
CA LEU A 350 6.04 -22.32 6.76
C LEU A 350 7.10 -23.19 6.07
N PRO A 351 7.20 -24.49 6.40
CA PRO A 351 8.01 -25.44 5.64
C PRO A 351 7.56 -25.51 4.17
N VAL A 352 8.52 -25.47 3.26
CA VAL A 352 8.28 -25.50 1.81
C VAL A 352 9.18 -26.49 1.08
N VAL A 353 8.58 -27.32 0.23
CA VAL A 353 9.31 -28.16 -0.72
C VAL A 353 9.37 -27.45 -2.06
N LEU A 354 10.58 -27.22 -2.59
CA LEU A 354 10.81 -26.56 -3.87
C LEU A 354 11.23 -27.59 -4.91
N ILE A 355 10.32 -27.91 -5.83
CA ILE A 355 10.52 -28.95 -6.85
C ILE A 355 10.91 -28.34 -8.18
N ASP A 356 11.87 -28.94 -8.88
CA ASP A 356 12.10 -28.72 -10.32
C ASP A 356 12.36 -30.06 -11.03
N ARG A 357 12.70 -30.01 -12.32
CA ARG A 357 12.94 -31.19 -13.16
C ARG A 357 14.12 -32.05 -12.68
N ASP A 358 15.08 -31.43 -11.99
CA ASP A 358 16.31 -32.02 -11.50
C ASP A 358 16.81 -31.25 -10.26
N MET A 359 17.65 -31.90 -9.45
CA MET A 359 18.21 -31.31 -8.23
C MET A 359 19.06 -30.05 -8.50
N GLU A 360 19.69 -29.91 -9.66
CA GLU A 360 20.50 -28.73 -9.97
C GLU A 360 19.62 -27.48 -10.09
N ALA A 361 18.52 -27.58 -10.84
CA ALA A 361 17.53 -26.51 -10.99
C ALA A 361 16.84 -26.18 -9.65
N ALA A 362 16.48 -27.19 -8.86
CA ALA A 362 15.90 -26.99 -7.52
C ALA A 362 16.86 -26.25 -6.57
N ASN A 363 18.14 -26.65 -6.56
CA ASN A 363 19.18 -25.98 -5.76
C ASN A 363 19.45 -24.55 -6.26
N LYS A 364 19.43 -24.31 -7.57
CA LYS A 364 19.56 -22.97 -8.12
C LYS A 364 18.43 -22.05 -7.65
N GLY A 365 17.20 -22.55 -7.56
CA GLY A 365 16.08 -21.82 -6.97
C GLY A 365 16.31 -21.51 -5.48
N ARG A 366 16.78 -22.49 -4.70
CA ARG A 366 17.16 -22.28 -3.29
C ARG A 366 18.22 -21.18 -3.13
N SER A 367 19.22 -21.11 -4.00
CA SER A 367 20.26 -20.07 -3.92
C SER A 367 19.77 -18.64 -4.11
N VAL A 368 18.59 -18.43 -4.72
CA VAL A 368 17.93 -17.11 -4.73
C VAL A 368 17.56 -16.69 -3.30
N ALA A 369 16.99 -17.60 -2.51
CA ALA A 369 16.67 -17.35 -1.10
C ALA A 369 17.93 -17.06 -0.28
N GLU A 370 19.02 -17.80 -0.52
CA GLU A 370 20.33 -17.57 0.13
C GLU A 370 20.86 -16.16 -0.16
N GLY A 371 20.76 -15.70 -1.40
CA GLY A 371 21.13 -14.34 -1.80
C GLY A 371 20.28 -13.27 -1.10
N LEU A 372 18.97 -13.48 -0.99
CA LEU A 372 18.06 -12.56 -0.29
C LEU A 372 18.36 -12.49 1.22
N VAL A 373 18.59 -13.65 1.86
CA VAL A 373 18.97 -13.75 3.27
C VAL A 373 20.30 -13.06 3.54
N SER A 374 21.33 -13.37 2.75
CA SER A 374 22.64 -12.73 2.84
C SER A 374 22.54 -11.20 2.68
N GLY A 375 21.75 -10.73 1.70
CA GLY A 375 21.49 -9.32 1.50
C GLY A 375 20.74 -8.64 2.66
N ALA A 376 19.84 -9.36 3.34
CA ALA A 376 19.14 -8.85 4.53
C ALA A 376 20.07 -8.76 5.74
N ILE A 377 20.93 -9.77 5.94
CA ILE A 377 21.95 -9.80 7.01
C ILE A 377 22.96 -8.67 6.79
N GLY A 378 23.49 -8.50 5.57
CA GLY A 378 24.43 -7.42 5.24
C GLY A 378 23.87 -6.01 5.44
N LYS A 379 22.53 -5.87 5.45
CA LYS A 379 21.81 -4.62 5.74
C LYS A 379 21.35 -4.49 7.20
N GLY A 380 21.72 -5.44 8.06
CA GLY A 380 21.31 -5.48 9.47
C GLY A 380 19.79 -5.70 9.68
N LYS A 381 19.06 -6.19 8.67
CA LYS A 381 17.61 -6.43 8.74
C LYS A 381 17.23 -7.80 9.30
N MET A 382 18.21 -8.71 9.41
CA MET A 382 18.04 -10.11 9.82
C MET A 382 19.32 -10.57 10.52
N SER A 383 19.21 -11.39 11.57
CA SER A 383 20.39 -12.01 12.19
C SER A 383 20.85 -13.23 11.38
N LYS A 384 22.08 -13.68 11.60
CA LYS A 384 22.60 -14.91 10.96
C LYS A 384 21.76 -16.14 11.33
N GLU A 385 21.43 -16.28 12.61
CA GLU A 385 20.59 -17.37 13.14
C GLU A 385 19.18 -17.36 12.55
N ASP A 386 18.54 -16.18 12.49
CA ASP A 386 17.20 -16.02 11.88
C ASP A 386 17.24 -16.42 10.38
N GLY A 387 18.34 -16.09 9.69
CA GLY A 387 18.58 -16.46 8.30
C GLY A 387 18.77 -17.95 8.08
N GLU A 388 19.59 -18.62 8.90
CA GLU A 388 19.79 -20.08 8.84
C GLU A 388 18.49 -20.84 9.12
N LYS A 389 17.71 -20.38 10.10
CA LYS A 389 16.37 -20.93 10.40
C LYS A 389 15.39 -20.77 9.24
N LEU A 390 15.42 -19.65 8.53
CA LEU A 390 14.58 -19.46 7.34
C LEU A 390 14.98 -20.44 6.24
N LEU A 391 16.28 -20.55 5.95
CA LEU A 391 16.79 -21.41 4.88
C LEU A 391 16.58 -22.90 5.16
N SER A 392 16.52 -23.31 6.44
CA SER A 392 16.23 -24.71 6.81
C SER A 392 14.78 -25.12 6.54
N LEU A 393 13.87 -24.16 6.38
CA LEU A 393 12.47 -24.42 6.00
C LEU A 393 12.30 -24.71 4.51
N ILE A 394 13.32 -24.48 3.69
CA ILE A 394 13.27 -24.72 2.23
C ILE A 394 13.94 -26.06 1.94
N THR A 395 13.19 -27.01 1.38
CA THR A 395 13.70 -28.33 0.95
C THR A 395 13.67 -28.43 -0.57
N PRO A 396 14.82 -28.29 -1.28
CA PRO A 396 14.88 -28.54 -2.70
C PRO A 396 14.70 -30.04 -2.99
N SER A 397 13.98 -30.38 -4.06
CA SER A 397 13.77 -31.76 -4.49
C SER A 397 13.53 -31.84 -6.01
N ASP A 398 13.76 -33.00 -6.62
CA ASP A 398 13.32 -33.35 -7.97
C ASP A 398 12.27 -34.48 -7.97
N ASP A 399 11.84 -34.92 -6.79
CA ASP A 399 10.88 -35.99 -6.60
C ASP A 399 9.54 -35.43 -6.11
N TYR A 400 8.49 -35.67 -6.91
CA TYR A 400 7.12 -35.30 -6.58
C TYR A 400 6.61 -36.00 -5.31
N SER A 401 7.14 -37.17 -4.93
CA SER A 401 6.72 -37.89 -3.72
C SER A 401 6.89 -37.07 -2.42
N ALA A 402 7.77 -36.07 -2.44
CA ALA A 402 7.97 -35.11 -1.35
C ALA A 402 6.73 -34.22 -1.07
N LEU A 403 5.70 -34.25 -1.93
CA LEU A 403 4.43 -33.54 -1.78
C LEU A 403 3.32 -34.37 -1.12
N SER A 404 3.60 -35.62 -0.72
CA SER A 404 2.59 -36.56 -0.19
C SER A 404 1.90 -36.13 1.11
N ASP A 405 2.48 -35.17 1.82
CA ASP A 405 1.95 -34.56 3.05
C ASP A 405 1.80 -33.02 2.93
N ALA A 406 1.79 -32.47 1.70
CA ALA A 406 1.56 -31.05 1.46
C ALA A 406 0.07 -30.70 1.57
N ASP A 407 -0.26 -29.59 2.24
CA ASP A 407 -1.64 -29.09 2.36
C ASP A 407 -2.04 -28.24 1.14
N LEU A 408 -1.06 -27.57 0.53
CA LEU A 408 -1.19 -26.67 -0.62
C LEU A 408 0.02 -26.83 -1.54
N VAL A 409 -0.22 -26.95 -2.84
CA VAL A 409 0.82 -26.86 -3.88
C VAL A 409 0.59 -25.65 -4.76
N ILE A 410 1.67 -24.94 -5.09
CA ILE A 410 1.67 -23.80 -6.02
C ILE A 410 2.54 -24.15 -7.22
N GLU A 411 1.91 -24.27 -8.38
CA GLU A 411 2.58 -24.48 -9.66
C GLU A 411 3.08 -23.15 -10.23
N ALA A 412 4.38 -23.06 -10.50
CA ALA A 412 5.09 -21.90 -11.05
C ALA A 412 6.07 -22.30 -12.17
N VAL A 413 5.66 -23.25 -13.03
CA VAL A 413 6.39 -23.66 -14.24
C VAL A 413 6.09 -22.75 -15.43
N PHE A 414 6.71 -23.05 -16.57
CA PHE A 414 6.57 -22.25 -17.79
C PHE A 414 5.09 -22.05 -18.21
N GLU A 415 4.83 -20.91 -18.85
CA GLU A 415 3.50 -20.51 -19.34
C GLU A 415 3.15 -21.28 -20.63
N ASP A 416 3.12 -22.61 -20.54
CA ASP A 416 2.82 -23.54 -21.61
C ASP A 416 1.78 -24.57 -21.13
N ARG A 417 0.77 -24.86 -21.96
CA ARG A 417 -0.37 -25.70 -21.58
C ARG A 417 0.02 -27.16 -21.39
N ASP A 418 0.91 -27.69 -22.22
CA ASP A 418 1.32 -29.10 -22.16
C ASP A 418 2.25 -29.34 -20.98
N VAL A 419 3.16 -28.39 -20.71
CA VAL A 419 4.02 -28.43 -19.52
C VAL A 419 3.16 -28.38 -18.24
N LYS A 420 2.21 -27.45 -18.16
CA LYS A 420 1.31 -27.35 -16.99
C LYS A 420 0.44 -28.59 -16.83
N LYS A 421 -0.12 -29.13 -17.92
CA LYS A 421 -0.88 -30.39 -17.89
C LYS A 421 -0.06 -31.53 -17.28
N ALA A 422 1.15 -31.76 -17.78
CA ALA A 422 2.01 -32.82 -17.29
C ALA A 422 2.38 -32.65 -15.80
N VAL A 423 2.54 -31.41 -15.33
CA VAL A 423 2.78 -31.11 -13.91
C VAL A 423 1.54 -31.37 -13.07
N ILE A 424 0.36 -30.91 -13.50
CA ILE A 424 -0.91 -31.14 -12.79
C ILE A 424 -1.13 -32.64 -12.56
N GLU A 425 -0.99 -33.46 -13.61
CA GLU A 425 -1.17 -34.91 -13.53
C GLU A 425 -0.17 -35.58 -12.58
N LYS A 426 1.10 -35.16 -12.59
CA LYS A 426 2.15 -35.71 -11.72
C LYS A 426 1.98 -35.33 -10.25
N VAL A 427 1.64 -34.07 -9.98
CA VAL A 427 1.40 -33.59 -8.61
C VAL A 427 0.17 -34.27 -8.03
N GLU A 428 -0.95 -34.32 -8.75
CA GLU A 428 -2.18 -34.92 -8.22
C GLU A 428 -2.08 -36.43 -8.01
N ALA A 429 -1.15 -37.11 -8.68
CA ALA A 429 -0.90 -38.53 -8.43
C ALA A 429 -0.33 -38.81 -7.02
N VAL A 430 0.30 -37.82 -6.38
CA VAL A 430 0.95 -37.95 -5.07
C VAL A 430 0.31 -37.06 -3.99
N LEU A 431 -0.43 -36.02 -4.40
CA LEU A 431 -1.02 -35.04 -3.48
C LEU A 431 -2.17 -35.65 -2.66
N PRO A 432 -2.16 -35.53 -1.32
CA PRO A 432 -3.13 -36.19 -0.46
C PRO A 432 -4.56 -35.71 -0.74
N GLU A 433 -5.54 -36.52 -0.36
CA GLU A 433 -6.95 -36.15 -0.50
C GLU A 433 -7.27 -34.88 0.30
N GLY A 434 -7.95 -33.94 -0.35
CA GLY A 434 -8.34 -32.68 0.26
C GLY A 434 -7.24 -31.60 0.34
N ALA A 435 -6.03 -31.85 -0.18
CA ALA A 435 -5.04 -30.79 -0.40
C ALA A 435 -5.35 -29.99 -1.66
N ILE A 436 -4.96 -28.71 -1.66
CA ILE A 436 -5.32 -27.74 -2.71
C ILE A 436 -4.20 -27.64 -3.74
N PHE A 437 -4.57 -27.61 -5.02
CA PHE A 437 -3.66 -27.28 -6.12
C PHE A 437 -3.92 -25.84 -6.58
N ALA A 438 -2.89 -25.01 -6.53
CA ALA A 438 -2.91 -23.64 -7.03
C ALA A 438 -1.99 -23.47 -8.24
N SER A 439 -2.42 -22.73 -9.26
CA SER A 439 -1.54 -22.29 -10.36
C SER A 439 -1.20 -20.80 -10.24
N ASN A 440 0.08 -20.47 -10.42
CA ASN A 440 0.60 -19.10 -10.53
C ASN A 440 0.64 -18.60 -11.99
N THR A 441 -0.14 -19.20 -12.90
CA THR A 441 -0.23 -18.71 -14.28
C THR A 441 -0.66 -17.23 -14.33
N SER A 442 -0.28 -16.52 -15.38
CA SER A 442 -0.51 -15.07 -15.54
C SER A 442 -1.48 -14.73 -16.67
N THR A 443 -1.66 -15.66 -17.62
CA THR A 443 -2.46 -15.46 -18.84
C THR A 443 -3.39 -16.61 -19.14
N LEU A 444 -3.09 -17.83 -18.69
CA LEU A 444 -3.91 -19.01 -19.00
C LEU A 444 -5.11 -19.08 -18.04
N PRO A 445 -6.35 -19.25 -18.55
CA PRO A 445 -7.52 -19.37 -17.70
C PRO A 445 -7.46 -20.62 -16.80
N ILE A 446 -7.75 -20.45 -15.52
CA ILE A 446 -7.78 -21.50 -14.49
C ILE A 446 -8.78 -22.60 -14.86
N THR A 447 -9.96 -22.23 -15.36
CA THR A 447 -10.98 -23.16 -15.85
C THR A 447 -10.45 -24.06 -16.96
N GLY A 448 -9.55 -23.54 -17.81
CA GLY A 448 -8.92 -24.32 -18.87
C GLY A 448 -7.91 -25.33 -18.33
N LEU A 449 -7.11 -24.93 -17.34
CA LEU A 449 -6.11 -25.78 -16.70
C LEU A 449 -6.75 -26.87 -15.84
N ALA A 450 -7.81 -26.54 -15.10
CA ALA A 450 -8.56 -27.43 -14.22
C ALA A 450 -9.17 -28.65 -14.94
N LYS A 451 -9.33 -28.61 -16.27
CA LYS A 451 -9.77 -29.79 -17.06
C LYS A 451 -8.79 -30.97 -16.99
N ASN A 452 -7.54 -30.71 -16.63
CA ASN A 452 -6.52 -31.75 -16.44
C ASN A 452 -6.44 -32.22 -14.97
N SER A 453 -7.22 -31.61 -14.07
CA SER A 453 -7.33 -32.00 -12.66
C SER A 453 -8.38 -33.08 -12.49
N LYS A 454 -8.10 -34.07 -11.65
CA LYS A 454 -9.08 -35.06 -11.17
C LYS A 454 -9.97 -34.49 -10.04
N ARG A 455 -9.60 -33.35 -9.47
CA ARG A 455 -10.26 -32.68 -8.34
C ARG A 455 -10.43 -31.18 -8.64
N PRO A 456 -11.20 -30.79 -9.67
CA PRO A 456 -11.33 -29.38 -10.06
C PRO A 456 -11.91 -28.48 -8.96
N ALA A 457 -12.65 -29.03 -7.99
CA ALA A 457 -13.12 -28.32 -6.80
C ALA A 457 -11.98 -27.87 -5.85
N ASP A 458 -10.86 -28.60 -5.85
CA ASP A 458 -9.66 -28.28 -5.06
C ASP A 458 -8.60 -27.54 -5.91
N PHE A 459 -8.96 -27.10 -7.12
CA PHE A 459 -8.08 -26.40 -8.05
C PHE A 459 -8.40 -24.90 -8.10
N ILE A 460 -7.38 -24.05 -7.95
CA ILE A 460 -7.53 -22.59 -7.87
C ILE A 460 -6.35 -21.85 -8.53
N GLY A 461 -6.51 -20.57 -8.86
CA GLY A 461 -5.38 -19.70 -9.19
C GLY A 461 -4.85 -18.94 -7.97
N VAL A 462 -3.54 -18.86 -7.82
CA VAL A 462 -2.86 -17.97 -6.85
C VAL A 462 -1.73 -17.27 -7.60
N HIS A 463 -2.05 -16.14 -8.20
CA HIS A 463 -1.18 -15.37 -9.07
C HIS A 463 -0.41 -14.29 -8.29
N PHE A 464 0.91 -14.43 -8.28
CA PHE A 464 1.86 -13.52 -7.66
C PHE A 464 2.45 -12.55 -8.66
N PHE A 465 2.80 -11.36 -8.17
CA PHE A 465 3.46 -10.32 -8.96
C PHE A 465 4.96 -10.29 -8.69
N SER A 466 5.76 -10.13 -9.75
CA SER A 466 7.21 -10.07 -9.68
C SER A 466 7.72 -8.66 -9.33
N PRO A 467 8.74 -8.52 -8.45
CA PRO A 467 9.35 -9.55 -7.60
C PRO A 467 8.47 -9.91 -6.39
N VAL A 468 8.31 -11.21 -6.11
CA VAL A 468 7.33 -11.70 -5.12
C VAL A 468 7.63 -11.20 -3.71
N GLU A 469 8.89 -11.05 -3.33
CA GLU A 469 9.29 -10.57 -2.01
C GLU A 469 9.04 -9.07 -1.78
N LYS A 470 8.67 -8.32 -2.84
CA LYS A 470 8.39 -6.88 -2.78
C LYS A 470 6.94 -6.52 -3.06
N MET A 471 6.30 -7.26 -3.97
CA MET A 471 4.92 -6.97 -4.37
C MET A 471 3.94 -7.50 -3.32
N MET A 472 3.03 -6.66 -2.86
CA MET A 472 2.10 -7.01 -1.76
C MET A 472 0.82 -7.71 -2.24
N LEU A 473 0.44 -7.54 -3.50
CA LEU A 473 -0.77 -8.12 -4.06
C LEU A 473 -0.61 -9.62 -4.39
N THR A 474 -1.67 -10.37 -4.21
CA THR A 474 -1.88 -11.70 -4.80
C THR A 474 -3.30 -11.76 -5.37
N GLU A 475 -3.44 -12.16 -6.63
CA GLU A 475 -4.74 -12.47 -7.22
C GLU A 475 -5.09 -13.94 -6.92
N VAL A 476 -6.25 -14.17 -6.33
CA VAL A 476 -6.84 -15.50 -6.10
C VAL A 476 -7.94 -15.71 -7.11
N ILE A 477 -7.77 -16.67 -8.03
CA ILE A 477 -8.62 -16.79 -9.22
C ILE A 477 -9.53 -18.01 -9.11
N LEU A 478 -10.82 -17.77 -9.24
CA LEU A 478 -11.86 -18.81 -9.19
C LEU A 478 -12.10 -19.35 -10.60
N GLY A 479 -11.71 -20.61 -10.82
CA GLY A 479 -12.20 -21.38 -11.95
C GLY A 479 -13.68 -21.72 -11.77
N LYS A 480 -14.36 -22.11 -12.86
CA LYS A 480 -15.81 -22.42 -12.82
C LYS A 480 -16.21 -23.48 -11.78
N GLU A 481 -15.31 -24.42 -11.50
CA GLU A 481 -15.57 -25.55 -10.58
C GLU A 481 -14.87 -25.37 -9.23
N THR A 482 -14.10 -24.29 -9.02
CA THR A 482 -13.36 -24.06 -7.77
C THR A 482 -14.31 -23.99 -6.58
N GLY A 483 -14.06 -24.81 -5.56
CA GLY A 483 -14.87 -24.89 -4.35
C GLY A 483 -14.48 -23.89 -3.26
N ASP A 484 -15.41 -23.63 -2.33
CA ASP A 484 -15.22 -22.71 -1.20
C ASP A 484 -14.02 -23.07 -0.30
N LYS A 485 -13.74 -24.37 -0.15
CA LYS A 485 -12.58 -24.84 0.61
C LYS A 485 -11.28 -24.36 -0.02
N ALA A 486 -11.13 -24.48 -1.34
CA ALA A 486 -9.94 -24.05 -2.06
C ALA A 486 -9.73 -22.54 -1.93
N LEU A 487 -10.80 -21.76 -2.06
CA LEU A 487 -10.77 -20.31 -1.84
C LEU A 487 -10.36 -19.97 -0.40
N ALA A 488 -10.96 -20.61 0.61
CA ALA A 488 -10.63 -20.36 2.02
C ALA A 488 -9.16 -20.68 2.33
N VAL A 489 -8.63 -21.82 1.85
CA VAL A 489 -7.23 -22.21 2.02
C VAL A 489 -6.29 -21.22 1.33
N ALA A 490 -6.60 -20.81 0.10
CA ALA A 490 -5.78 -19.84 -0.64
C ALA A 490 -5.73 -18.48 0.08
N LEU A 491 -6.86 -17.98 0.60
CA LEU A 491 -6.90 -16.73 1.35
C LEU A 491 -6.16 -16.84 2.69
N ASP A 492 -6.31 -17.96 3.40
CA ASP A 492 -5.58 -18.22 4.65
C ASP A 492 -4.06 -18.28 4.41
N TYR A 493 -3.62 -18.87 3.29
CA TYR A 493 -2.22 -18.88 2.86
C TYR A 493 -1.69 -17.47 2.56
N VAL A 494 -2.40 -16.70 1.74
CA VAL A 494 -1.99 -15.33 1.36
C VAL A 494 -1.88 -14.43 2.60
N ALA A 495 -2.81 -14.58 3.56
CA ALA A 495 -2.74 -13.89 4.84
C ALA A 495 -1.53 -14.32 5.68
N ALA A 496 -1.22 -15.62 5.73
CA ALA A 496 -0.07 -16.15 6.47
C ALA A 496 1.27 -15.59 5.95
N ILE A 497 1.42 -15.46 4.63
CA ILE A 497 2.60 -14.84 4.00
C ILE A 497 2.55 -13.30 4.00
N LYS A 498 1.60 -12.70 4.71
CA LYS A 498 1.43 -11.25 4.92
C LYS A 498 1.26 -10.48 3.60
N LYS A 499 0.60 -11.09 2.62
CA LYS A 499 0.17 -10.44 1.37
C LYS A 499 -1.30 -10.04 1.44
N THR A 500 -1.71 -9.22 0.48
CA THR A 500 -3.10 -8.77 0.33
C THR A 500 -3.76 -9.55 -0.80
N PRO A 501 -4.79 -10.35 -0.53
CA PRO A 501 -5.53 -11.04 -1.57
C PRO A 501 -6.56 -10.13 -2.23
N ILE A 502 -6.79 -10.35 -3.52
CA ILE A 502 -8.05 -10.01 -4.21
C ILE A 502 -8.59 -11.27 -4.87
N VAL A 503 -9.91 -11.47 -4.88
CA VAL A 503 -10.58 -12.61 -5.47
C VAL A 503 -11.23 -12.21 -6.79
N VAL A 504 -10.88 -12.93 -7.86
CA VAL A 504 -11.41 -12.64 -9.19
C VAL A 504 -11.89 -13.91 -9.86
N ASN A 505 -12.95 -13.81 -10.66
CA ASN A 505 -13.40 -14.93 -11.48
C ASN A 505 -12.49 -15.09 -12.70
N ASP A 506 -12.39 -16.33 -13.17
CA ASP A 506 -11.46 -16.70 -14.23
C ASP A 506 -11.77 -16.02 -15.58
N THR A 507 -10.75 -15.42 -16.15
CA THR A 507 -10.72 -14.89 -17.51
C THR A 507 -9.28 -14.84 -18.00
N ARG A 508 -9.08 -14.67 -19.31
CA ARG A 508 -7.72 -14.47 -19.85
C ARG A 508 -7.15 -13.15 -19.29
N GLY A 509 -6.03 -13.25 -18.56
CA GLY A 509 -5.35 -12.11 -17.95
C GLY A 509 -6.02 -11.54 -16.69
N PHE A 510 -7.01 -12.26 -16.12
CA PHE A 510 -7.63 -11.93 -14.83
C PHE A 510 -8.10 -10.47 -14.73
N PHE A 511 -7.80 -9.77 -13.63
CA PHE A 511 -8.13 -8.36 -13.48
C PHE A 511 -6.93 -7.46 -13.78
N VAL A 512 -5.80 -7.70 -13.10
CA VAL A 512 -4.64 -6.81 -13.17
C VAL A 512 -4.04 -6.78 -14.57
N ASN A 513 -3.77 -7.94 -15.16
CA ASN A 513 -3.13 -7.98 -16.49
C ASN A 513 -4.05 -7.41 -17.57
N ARG A 514 -5.38 -7.59 -17.49
CA ARG A 514 -6.32 -6.90 -18.40
C ARG A 514 -6.14 -5.39 -18.36
N CYS A 515 -6.09 -4.81 -17.17
CA CYS A 515 -5.88 -3.36 -16.98
C CYS A 515 -4.51 -2.90 -17.51
N VAL A 516 -3.44 -3.62 -17.19
CA VAL A 516 -2.07 -3.29 -17.64
C VAL A 516 -1.94 -3.37 -19.16
N LEU A 517 -2.58 -4.35 -19.81
CA LEU A 517 -2.56 -4.48 -21.25
C LEU A 517 -3.26 -3.30 -21.94
N ARG A 518 -4.34 -2.75 -21.36
CA ARG A 518 -4.98 -1.52 -21.86
C ARG A 518 -4.08 -0.29 -21.74
N TYR A 519 -3.35 -0.18 -20.63
CA TYR A 519 -2.36 0.88 -20.43
C TYR A 519 -1.25 0.84 -21.49
N MET A 520 -0.74 -0.36 -21.81
CA MET A 520 0.27 -0.54 -22.85
C MET A 520 -0.30 -0.29 -24.25
N ALA A 521 -1.48 -0.85 -24.56
CA ALA A 521 -2.16 -0.67 -25.84
C ALA A 521 -2.38 0.81 -26.17
N GLU A 522 -2.84 1.59 -25.19
CA GLU A 522 -3.05 3.03 -25.35
C GLU A 522 -1.75 3.79 -25.70
N SER A 523 -0.61 3.35 -25.17
CA SER A 523 0.69 3.92 -25.55
C SER A 523 1.10 3.57 -26.98
N TYR A 524 0.67 2.42 -27.50
CA TYR A 524 0.89 2.06 -28.91
C TYR A 524 0.02 2.93 -29.82
N ASP A 525 -1.24 3.17 -29.45
CA ASP A 525 -2.10 4.10 -30.18
C ASP A 525 -1.49 5.51 -30.21
N MET A 526 -0.99 6.01 -29.08
CA MET A 526 -0.29 7.30 -29.05
C MET A 526 0.98 7.33 -29.93
N LEU A 527 1.76 6.24 -29.98
CA LEU A 527 2.92 6.14 -30.89
C LEU A 527 2.47 6.18 -32.37
N LEU A 528 1.44 5.40 -32.71
CA LEU A 528 0.86 5.33 -34.05
C LEU A 528 0.31 6.69 -34.50
N GLU A 529 -0.25 7.47 -33.58
CA GLU A 529 -0.72 8.84 -33.79
C GLU A 529 0.42 9.88 -33.89
N GLY A 530 1.67 9.47 -33.67
CA GLY A 530 2.84 10.36 -33.75
C GLY A 530 3.12 11.17 -32.49
N VAL A 531 2.55 10.82 -31.33
CA VAL A 531 2.88 11.50 -30.07
C VAL A 531 4.35 11.21 -29.72
N PRO A 532 5.17 12.24 -29.41
CA PRO A 532 6.56 12.03 -29.01
C PRO A 532 6.69 11.06 -27.84
N PRO A 533 7.51 9.98 -27.92
CA PRO A 533 7.55 8.94 -26.89
C PRO A 533 7.91 9.45 -25.48
N VAL A 534 8.73 10.49 -25.41
CA VAL A 534 9.08 11.14 -24.14
C VAL A 534 7.86 11.82 -23.49
N MET A 535 6.93 12.35 -24.29
CA MET A 535 5.68 12.92 -23.78
C MET A 535 4.72 11.83 -23.29
N ILE A 536 4.61 10.70 -24.01
CA ILE A 536 3.83 9.53 -23.59
C ILE A 536 4.26 9.06 -22.19
N GLU A 537 5.57 8.85 -22.02
CA GLU A 537 6.18 8.37 -20.78
C GLU A 537 6.01 9.32 -19.59
N ASN A 538 6.19 10.63 -19.82
CA ASN A 538 6.07 11.61 -18.75
C ASN A 538 4.61 11.97 -18.45
N ALA A 539 3.73 11.98 -19.46
CA ALA A 539 2.30 12.17 -19.24
C ALA A 539 1.74 11.10 -18.30
N ALA A 540 2.08 9.83 -18.50
CA ALA A 540 1.65 8.77 -17.58
C ALA A 540 2.16 8.97 -16.15
N LYS A 541 3.43 9.39 -15.96
CA LYS A 541 3.98 9.71 -14.64
C LYS A 541 3.32 10.93 -13.99
N PHE A 542 2.99 11.94 -14.78
CA PHE A 542 2.24 13.10 -14.31
C PHE A 542 0.80 12.75 -13.97
N ALA A 543 0.18 11.81 -14.69
CA ALA A 543 -1.12 11.25 -14.34
C ALA A 543 -1.11 10.45 -13.02
N GLY A 544 0.08 10.07 -12.53
CA GLY A 544 0.28 9.36 -11.27
C GLY A 544 0.73 7.91 -11.39
N MET A 545 1.05 7.43 -12.60
CA MET A 545 1.59 6.07 -12.80
C MET A 545 3.07 6.00 -12.36
N PRO A 546 3.52 4.91 -11.72
CA PRO A 546 4.89 4.80 -11.21
C PRO A 546 5.93 4.64 -12.33
N VAL A 547 5.54 4.05 -13.45
CA VAL A 547 6.39 3.76 -14.61
C VAL A 547 5.60 4.09 -15.87
N GLY A 548 6.25 4.72 -16.85
CA GLY A 548 5.59 4.98 -18.14
C GLY A 548 5.40 3.68 -18.94
N PRO A 549 4.46 3.67 -19.89
CA PRO A 549 3.91 2.43 -20.45
C PRO A 549 4.89 1.68 -21.36
N LEU A 550 5.74 2.37 -22.11
CA LEU A 550 6.73 1.73 -22.99
C LEU A 550 7.87 1.15 -22.16
N SER A 551 8.34 1.89 -21.16
CA SER A 551 9.31 1.38 -20.19
C SER A 551 8.74 0.20 -19.42
N LEU A 552 7.45 0.16 -19.11
CA LEU A 552 6.83 -0.98 -18.44
C LEU A 552 6.84 -2.23 -19.33
N ASN A 553 6.52 -2.09 -20.62
CA ASN A 553 6.60 -3.21 -21.56
C ASN A 553 8.04 -3.75 -21.66
N ASP A 554 9.05 -2.88 -21.63
CA ASP A 554 10.45 -3.32 -21.59
C ASP A 554 10.79 -4.12 -20.33
N GLU A 555 10.21 -3.81 -19.17
CA GLU A 555 10.40 -4.59 -17.93
C GLU A 555 9.74 -5.97 -18.03
N VAL A 556 8.56 -6.06 -18.68
CA VAL A 556 7.82 -7.31 -18.92
C VAL A 556 8.49 -8.18 -19.99
N ALA A 557 9.15 -7.54 -20.96
CA ALA A 557 9.72 -8.06 -22.20
C ALA A 557 8.77 -8.03 -23.40
N ILE A 558 9.23 -7.40 -24.48
CA ILE A 558 8.47 -7.17 -25.72
C ILE A 558 8.26 -8.50 -26.46
N ASP A 559 9.21 -9.43 -26.38
CA ASP A 559 9.09 -10.76 -27.00
C ASP A 559 7.99 -11.61 -26.33
N LEU A 560 7.81 -11.46 -25.02
CA LEU A 560 6.69 -12.05 -24.30
C LEU A 560 5.37 -11.42 -24.75
N SER A 561 5.30 -10.10 -24.84
CA SER A 561 4.14 -9.40 -25.41
C SER A 561 3.82 -9.92 -26.81
N TYR A 562 4.82 -10.14 -27.67
CA TYR A 562 4.63 -10.70 -29.00
C TYR A 562 4.03 -12.11 -28.98
N LYS A 563 4.54 -12.99 -28.12
CA LYS A 563 3.99 -14.36 -27.92
C LYS A 563 2.55 -14.32 -27.41
N ILE A 564 2.25 -13.43 -26.47
CA ILE A 564 0.89 -13.25 -25.93
C ILE A 564 -0.06 -12.80 -27.04
N LEU A 565 0.30 -11.81 -27.86
CA LEU A 565 -0.53 -11.34 -28.97
C LEU A 565 -0.79 -12.46 -29.98
N LYS A 566 0.23 -13.26 -30.35
CA LYS A 566 0.06 -14.42 -31.23
C LYS A 566 -0.89 -15.46 -30.63
N ALA A 567 -0.71 -15.78 -29.34
CA ALA A 567 -1.59 -16.71 -28.63
C ALA A 567 -3.02 -16.17 -28.51
N THR A 568 -3.22 -14.85 -28.37
CA THR A 568 -4.55 -14.23 -28.35
C THR A 568 -5.24 -14.39 -29.71
N ILE A 569 -4.53 -14.14 -30.81
CA ILE A 569 -5.07 -14.34 -32.16
C ILE A 569 -5.43 -15.80 -32.41
N ALA A 570 -4.56 -16.73 -31.97
CA ALA A 570 -4.83 -18.17 -32.10
C ALA A 570 -6.07 -18.62 -31.32
N ASP A 571 -6.27 -18.11 -30.11
CA ASP A 571 -7.38 -18.52 -29.23
C ASP A 571 -8.71 -17.80 -29.57
N LEU A 572 -8.66 -16.51 -29.96
CA LEU A 572 -9.85 -15.64 -30.06
C LEU A 572 -10.10 -15.09 -31.48
N GLY A 573 -9.20 -15.37 -32.43
CA GLY A 573 -9.28 -14.92 -33.82
C GLY A 573 -8.58 -13.57 -34.09
N GLU A 574 -8.43 -13.24 -35.38
CA GLU A 574 -7.65 -12.08 -35.84
C GLU A 574 -8.15 -10.73 -35.32
N LYS A 575 -9.45 -10.60 -35.03
CA LYS A 575 -10.05 -9.35 -34.53
C LYS A 575 -9.78 -9.10 -33.04
N ALA A 576 -9.17 -10.05 -32.33
CA ALA A 576 -8.91 -9.93 -30.89
C ALA A 576 -7.72 -9.03 -30.57
N VAL A 577 -6.88 -8.72 -31.56
CA VAL A 577 -5.71 -7.84 -31.43
C VAL A 577 -5.79 -6.79 -32.54
N ASP A 578 -5.48 -5.52 -32.22
CA ASP A 578 -5.33 -4.50 -33.26
C ASP A 578 -4.12 -4.86 -34.15
N PRO A 579 -4.32 -5.04 -35.48
CA PRO A 579 -3.23 -5.37 -36.40
C PRO A 579 -2.06 -4.37 -36.35
N ARG A 580 -2.33 -3.10 -36.07
CA ARG A 580 -1.31 -2.05 -35.95
C ARG A 580 -0.43 -2.25 -34.71
N HIS A 581 -1.01 -2.72 -33.61
CA HIS A 581 -0.27 -3.05 -32.38
C HIS A 581 0.60 -4.29 -32.61
N MET A 582 0.04 -5.30 -33.29
CA MET A 582 0.81 -6.49 -33.68
C MET A 582 1.99 -6.11 -34.59
N GLU A 583 1.78 -5.26 -35.60
CA GLU A 583 2.84 -4.80 -36.49
C GLU A 583 3.97 -4.08 -35.73
N LEU A 584 3.63 -3.16 -34.81
CA LEU A 584 4.61 -2.46 -33.99
C LEU A 584 5.46 -3.44 -33.16
N VAL A 585 4.81 -4.35 -32.44
CA VAL A 585 5.49 -5.32 -31.57
C VAL A 585 6.31 -6.31 -32.40
N ALA A 586 5.76 -6.82 -33.51
CA ALA A 586 6.48 -7.70 -34.42
C ALA A 586 7.71 -7.01 -35.02
N ARG A 587 7.59 -5.75 -35.46
CA ARG A 587 8.74 -4.97 -35.95
C ARG A 587 9.83 -4.85 -34.89
N MET A 588 9.47 -4.46 -33.66
CA MET A 588 10.42 -4.34 -32.56
C MET A 588 11.21 -5.64 -32.33
N VAL A 589 10.52 -6.79 -32.36
CA VAL A 589 11.12 -8.10 -32.08
C VAL A 589 11.88 -8.67 -33.28
N GLU A 590 11.26 -8.69 -34.45
CA GLU A 590 11.75 -9.44 -35.62
C GLU A 590 12.70 -8.63 -36.50
N LYS A 591 12.51 -7.30 -36.59
CA LYS A 591 13.33 -6.44 -37.46
C LYS A 591 14.41 -5.70 -36.69
N GLU A 592 14.07 -5.16 -35.53
CA GLU A 592 14.98 -4.32 -34.74
C GLU A 592 15.71 -5.10 -33.63
N GLU A 593 15.29 -6.36 -33.38
CA GLU A 593 15.81 -7.25 -32.33
C GLU A 593 15.80 -6.60 -30.93
N ARG A 594 14.71 -5.91 -30.59
CA ARG A 594 14.54 -5.18 -29.33
C ARG A 594 13.52 -5.92 -28.45
N PHE A 595 14.03 -6.70 -27.51
CA PHE A 595 13.24 -7.64 -26.69
C PHE A 595 12.87 -7.07 -25.30
N GLY A 596 13.46 -5.95 -24.88
CA GLY A 596 13.20 -5.32 -23.58
C GLY A 596 14.45 -5.24 -22.70
N ARG A 597 14.24 -4.94 -21.41
CA ARG A 597 15.30 -4.57 -20.46
C ARG A 597 16.33 -5.67 -20.24
N LYS A 598 15.90 -6.93 -20.15
CA LYS A 598 16.80 -8.08 -19.90
C LYS A 598 17.84 -8.24 -21.01
N ASN A 599 17.52 -7.78 -22.22
CA ASN A 599 18.38 -7.85 -23.40
C ASN A 599 19.13 -6.53 -23.68
N GLY A 600 19.01 -5.54 -22.79
CA GLY A 600 19.68 -4.23 -22.93
C GLY A 600 19.02 -3.27 -23.93
N LYS A 601 18.04 -3.72 -24.72
CA LYS A 601 17.37 -2.92 -25.76
C LYS A 601 15.89 -3.28 -25.90
N GLY A 602 15.02 -2.29 -25.78
CA GLY A 602 13.56 -2.32 -25.95
C GLY A 602 13.06 -1.00 -26.53
N PHE A 603 11.89 -0.47 -26.13
CA PHE A 603 11.54 0.92 -26.42
C PHE A 603 12.57 1.92 -25.86
N TYR A 604 13.33 1.48 -24.86
CA TYR A 604 14.49 2.15 -24.29
C TYR A 604 15.81 1.47 -24.68
N ASP A 605 16.89 2.23 -24.68
CA ASP A 605 18.26 1.72 -24.57
C ASP A 605 18.66 1.64 -23.08
N TYR A 606 19.23 0.51 -22.67
CA TYR A 606 19.67 0.23 -21.30
C TYR A 606 21.20 0.04 -21.25
N PRO A 607 21.98 1.13 -21.35
CA PRO A 607 23.43 1.04 -21.31
C PRO A 607 23.94 0.59 -19.93
N ALA A 608 25.15 0.04 -19.89
CA ALA A 608 25.82 -0.26 -18.63
C ALA A 608 26.00 1.01 -17.79
N LYS A 609 25.94 0.85 -16.47
CA LYS A 609 26.21 1.96 -15.54
C LYS A 609 27.60 2.56 -15.81
N PRO A 610 27.77 3.90 -15.68
CA PRO A 610 26.87 4.86 -15.04
C PRO A 610 25.82 5.51 -15.97
N ALA A 611 25.79 5.16 -17.26
CA ALA A 611 24.84 5.74 -18.20
C ALA A 611 23.39 5.42 -17.81
N LYS A 612 22.49 6.38 -18.00
CA LYS A 612 21.06 6.23 -17.69
C LYS A 612 20.31 5.67 -18.90
N LYS A 613 19.27 4.88 -18.63
CA LYS A 613 18.32 4.48 -19.67
C LYS A 613 17.73 5.71 -20.35
N HIS A 614 17.50 5.63 -21.65
CA HIS A 614 16.87 6.67 -22.44
C HIS A 614 16.00 6.05 -23.52
N VAL A 615 14.98 6.78 -23.98
CA VAL A 615 14.12 6.33 -25.09
C VAL A 615 14.99 6.09 -26.31
N TRP A 616 14.77 4.97 -27.01
CA TRP A 616 15.52 4.62 -28.21
C TRP A 616 15.30 5.67 -29.31
N PRO A 617 16.36 6.30 -29.85
CA PRO A 617 16.22 7.37 -30.83
C PRO A 617 15.51 6.95 -32.13
N GLY A 618 15.61 5.68 -32.54
CA GLY A 618 14.96 5.17 -33.76
C GLY A 618 13.44 5.06 -33.66
N LEU A 619 12.88 5.07 -32.44
CA LEU A 619 11.42 4.99 -32.24
C LEU A 619 10.67 6.17 -32.86
N LYS A 620 11.29 7.36 -32.91
CA LYS A 620 10.70 8.56 -33.50
C LYS A 620 10.53 8.44 -35.02
N ASP A 621 11.27 7.55 -35.66
CA ASP A 621 11.28 7.38 -37.12
C ASP A 621 10.24 6.34 -37.58
N PHE A 622 9.51 5.72 -36.64
CA PHE A 622 8.48 4.74 -36.96
C PHE A 622 7.22 5.39 -37.52
N TYR A 623 6.87 6.57 -37.00
CA TYR A 623 5.66 7.31 -37.35
C TYR A 623 5.97 8.82 -37.44
N PRO A 624 5.33 9.57 -38.35
CA PRO A 624 5.47 11.02 -38.41
C PRO A 624 5.13 11.66 -37.06
N GLN A 625 6.09 12.40 -36.47
CA GLN A 625 5.92 12.97 -35.14
C GLN A 625 5.09 14.25 -35.18
N GLN A 626 4.17 14.39 -34.22
CA GLN A 626 3.49 15.65 -33.92
C GLN A 626 4.48 16.66 -33.34
N LYS A 627 4.22 17.96 -33.51
CA LYS A 627 5.00 18.98 -32.82
C LYS A 627 4.67 18.93 -31.33
N PRO A 628 5.67 18.95 -30.43
CA PRO A 628 5.41 18.89 -28.99
C PRO A 628 4.44 19.95 -28.47
N ASP A 629 4.47 21.16 -29.03
CA ASP A 629 3.59 22.28 -28.63
C ASP A 629 2.11 22.05 -29.01
N ASP A 630 1.84 21.18 -29.99
CA ASP A 630 0.49 20.84 -30.44
C ASP A 630 -0.12 19.71 -29.58
N VAL A 631 0.68 19.03 -28.77
CA VAL A 631 0.24 17.88 -27.96
C VAL A 631 -0.28 18.33 -26.59
N ASN A 632 -1.57 18.10 -26.35
CA ASN A 632 -2.18 18.35 -25.05
C ASN A 632 -1.84 17.25 -24.03
N VAL A 633 -0.88 17.53 -23.15
CA VAL A 633 -0.44 16.61 -22.09
C VAL A 633 -1.58 16.18 -21.16
N LYS A 634 -2.55 17.06 -20.87
CA LYS A 634 -3.70 16.71 -20.02
C LYS A 634 -4.57 15.65 -20.70
N THR A 635 -4.78 15.76 -22.01
CA THR A 635 -5.51 14.74 -22.78
C THR A 635 -4.79 13.39 -22.77
N LEU A 636 -3.44 13.38 -22.83
CA LEU A 636 -2.69 12.13 -22.67
C LEU A 636 -2.87 11.50 -21.29
N GLN A 637 -2.88 12.31 -20.22
CA GLN A 637 -3.17 11.84 -18.86
C GLN A 637 -4.57 11.24 -18.76
N GLU A 638 -5.58 11.94 -19.29
CA GLU A 638 -6.97 11.49 -19.32
C GLU A 638 -7.12 10.15 -20.08
N ARG A 639 -6.45 9.99 -21.22
CA ARG A 639 -6.46 8.74 -22.00
C ARG A 639 -5.94 7.56 -21.19
N PHE A 640 -4.80 7.71 -20.50
CA PHE A 640 -4.25 6.64 -19.67
C PHE A 640 -5.13 6.28 -18.48
N LEU A 641 -5.64 7.27 -17.75
CA LEU A 641 -6.49 6.99 -16.59
C LEU A 641 -7.84 6.40 -17.02
N ALA A 642 -8.45 6.93 -18.08
CA ALA A 642 -9.74 6.48 -18.56
C ALA A 642 -9.71 5.07 -19.16
N THR A 643 -8.69 4.72 -19.96
CA THR A 643 -8.61 3.38 -20.59
C THR A 643 -8.52 2.26 -19.55
N ILE A 644 -7.77 2.50 -18.46
CA ILE A 644 -7.61 1.56 -17.36
C ILE A 644 -8.88 1.50 -16.51
N ALA A 645 -9.43 2.66 -16.12
CA ALA A 645 -10.65 2.72 -15.31
C ALA A 645 -11.85 2.10 -16.04
N LEU A 646 -11.95 2.31 -17.36
CA LEU A 646 -12.99 1.70 -18.19
C LEU A 646 -12.84 0.18 -18.26
N GLU A 647 -11.61 -0.36 -18.31
CA GLU A 647 -11.39 -1.80 -18.24
C GLU A 647 -11.77 -2.37 -16.86
N ALA A 648 -11.46 -1.66 -15.77
CA ALA A 648 -11.91 -2.07 -14.44
C ALA A 648 -13.45 -2.10 -14.36
N ALA A 649 -14.14 -1.08 -14.90
CA ALA A 649 -15.59 -1.07 -15.01
C ALA A 649 -16.15 -2.24 -15.84
N ARG A 650 -15.49 -2.61 -16.95
CA ARG A 650 -15.84 -3.81 -17.73
C ARG A 650 -15.72 -5.08 -16.91
N THR A 651 -14.64 -5.23 -16.13
CA THR A 651 -14.49 -6.44 -15.29
C THR A 651 -15.58 -6.55 -14.21
N MET A 652 -16.13 -5.43 -13.73
CA MET A 652 -17.31 -5.45 -12.85
C MET A 652 -18.58 -5.85 -13.61
N GLU A 653 -18.80 -5.30 -14.80
CA GLU A 653 -19.95 -5.64 -15.67
C GLU A 653 -19.97 -7.13 -16.07
N GLU A 654 -18.80 -7.68 -16.38
CA GLU A 654 -18.61 -9.08 -16.74
C GLU A 654 -18.66 -10.03 -15.54
N GLY A 655 -18.75 -9.50 -14.31
CA GLY A 655 -18.73 -10.28 -13.07
C GLY A 655 -17.39 -10.93 -12.76
N ILE A 656 -16.28 -10.44 -13.34
CA ILE A 656 -14.93 -10.91 -13.03
C ILE A 656 -14.48 -10.43 -11.67
N VAL A 657 -14.69 -9.14 -11.42
CA VAL A 657 -14.60 -8.56 -10.08
C VAL A 657 -16.02 -8.33 -9.62
N VAL A 658 -16.34 -8.73 -8.39
CA VAL A 658 -17.70 -8.59 -7.83
C VAL A 658 -17.74 -7.67 -6.62
N ASP A 659 -16.58 -7.21 -6.15
CA ASP A 659 -16.42 -6.30 -5.02
C ASP A 659 -15.51 -5.14 -5.44
N PRO A 660 -15.99 -3.88 -5.41
CA PRO A 660 -15.22 -2.73 -5.89
C PRO A 660 -13.93 -2.52 -5.09
N ARG A 661 -13.86 -2.98 -3.83
CA ARG A 661 -12.65 -2.92 -3.01
C ARG A 661 -11.48 -3.65 -3.66
N GLU A 662 -11.76 -4.79 -4.30
CA GLU A 662 -10.76 -5.63 -4.95
C GLU A 662 -10.20 -4.99 -6.22
N ALA A 663 -11.06 -4.36 -7.02
CA ALA A 663 -10.63 -3.64 -8.22
C ALA A 663 -9.71 -2.46 -7.85
N ASP A 664 -10.08 -1.68 -6.84
CA ASP A 664 -9.29 -0.53 -6.42
C ASP A 664 -7.97 -0.94 -5.76
N VAL A 665 -8.00 -1.79 -4.74
CA VAL A 665 -6.78 -2.26 -4.06
C VAL A 665 -5.90 -3.04 -5.03
N GLY A 666 -6.49 -3.86 -5.90
CA GLY A 666 -5.79 -4.58 -6.96
C GLY A 666 -5.10 -3.66 -7.95
N SER A 667 -5.77 -2.60 -8.40
CA SER A 667 -5.18 -1.64 -9.34
C SER A 667 -3.99 -0.89 -8.74
N ILE A 668 -4.08 -0.52 -7.45
CA ILE A 668 -3.03 0.20 -6.76
C ILE A 668 -1.85 -0.72 -6.43
N LEU A 669 -2.08 -1.87 -5.79
CA LEU A 669 -1.00 -2.76 -5.35
C LEU A 669 -0.40 -3.60 -6.48
N GLY A 670 -1.16 -3.86 -7.54
CA GLY A 670 -0.72 -4.68 -8.67
C GLY A 670 0.21 -3.92 -9.60
N PHE A 671 -0.20 -2.72 -10.03
CA PHE A 671 0.55 -1.94 -11.03
C PHE A 671 0.63 -0.44 -10.73
N GLY A 672 0.19 -0.01 -9.55
CA GLY A 672 0.33 1.38 -9.10
C GLY A 672 -0.57 2.35 -9.83
N PHE A 673 -1.80 1.96 -10.18
CA PHE A 673 -2.76 2.88 -10.80
C PHE A 673 -2.99 4.10 -9.90
N ALA A 674 -2.48 5.26 -10.33
CA ALA A 674 -2.72 6.59 -9.78
C ALA A 674 -3.23 6.61 -8.32
N PRO A 675 -2.41 6.22 -7.32
CA PRO A 675 -2.91 5.89 -5.98
C PRO A 675 -3.68 7.02 -5.28
N TYR A 676 -3.38 8.28 -5.61
CA TYR A 676 -4.11 9.45 -5.11
C TYR A 676 -5.61 9.46 -5.46
N THR A 677 -6.00 8.74 -6.51
CA THR A 677 -7.41 8.60 -6.92
C THR A 677 -8.18 7.57 -6.09
N GLY A 678 -7.48 6.79 -5.26
CA GLY A 678 -8.03 5.64 -4.52
C GLY A 678 -8.23 4.37 -5.35
N GLY A 679 -7.85 4.34 -6.63
CA GLY A 679 -7.96 3.16 -7.49
C GLY A 679 -8.85 3.37 -8.71
N ALA A 680 -8.91 2.37 -9.58
CA ALA A 680 -9.55 2.48 -10.90
C ALA A 680 -11.05 2.81 -10.86
N LEU A 681 -11.82 2.19 -9.95
CA LEU A 681 -13.25 2.50 -9.78
C LEU A 681 -13.44 3.75 -8.92
N SER A 682 -12.58 3.95 -7.91
CA SER A 682 -12.56 5.17 -7.11
C SER A 682 -12.34 6.42 -7.94
N TYR A 683 -11.52 6.35 -9.00
CA TYR A 683 -11.31 7.44 -9.96
C TYR A 683 -12.62 7.83 -10.67
N ILE A 684 -13.44 6.84 -11.05
CA ILE A 684 -14.73 7.07 -11.69
C ILE A 684 -15.70 7.70 -10.68
N ASP A 685 -15.82 7.11 -9.48
CA ASP A 685 -16.72 7.62 -8.44
C ASP A 685 -16.34 9.03 -7.99
N GLY A 686 -15.05 9.31 -7.82
CA GLY A 686 -14.55 10.61 -7.39
C GLY A 686 -14.78 11.74 -8.40
N MET A 687 -14.83 11.41 -9.70
CA MET A 687 -15.21 12.35 -10.78
C MET A 687 -16.74 12.43 -10.96
N GLY A 688 -17.45 11.37 -10.56
CA GLY A 688 -18.85 11.11 -10.86
C GLY A 688 -19.04 10.36 -12.17
N VAL A 689 -19.82 9.28 -12.14
CA VAL A 689 -20.01 8.35 -13.28
C VAL A 689 -20.50 9.08 -14.54
N LYS A 690 -21.42 10.04 -14.40
CA LYS A 690 -21.91 10.84 -15.53
C LYS A 690 -20.80 11.65 -16.21
N THR A 691 -19.92 12.26 -15.44
CA THR A 691 -18.76 13.01 -15.94
C THR A 691 -17.78 12.07 -16.63
N PHE A 692 -17.53 10.90 -16.05
CA PHE A 692 -16.65 9.88 -16.63
C PHE A 692 -17.20 9.33 -17.95
N VAL A 693 -18.52 9.07 -18.05
CA VAL A 693 -19.15 8.66 -19.32
C VAL A 693 -18.95 9.72 -20.40
N ALA A 694 -19.16 11.00 -20.09
CA ALA A 694 -18.93 12.08 -21.04
C ALA A 694 -17.45 12.19 -21.48
N LEU A 695 -16.51 11.95 -20.55
CA LEU A 695 -15.09 11.84 -20.87
C LEU A 695 -14.82 10.69 -21.86
N CYS A 696 -15.32 9.49 -21.54
CA CYS A 696 -15.20 8.31 -22.39
C CYS A 696 -15.81 8.52 -23.78
N GLU A 697 -16.98 9.16 -23.89
CA GLU A 697 -17.61 9.47 -25.19
C GLU A 697 -16.78 10.44 -26.03
N ARG A 698 -16.20 11.48 -25.41
CA ARG A 698 -15.27 12.38 -26.08
C ARG A 698 -14.03 11.65 -26.57
N LEU A 699 -13.39 10.88 -25.69
CA LEU A 699 -12.20 10.11 -26.05
C LEU A 699 -12.51 9.07 -27.13
N ALA A 700 -13.71 8.47 -27.10
CA ALA A 700 -14.11 7.50 -28.12
C ALA A 700 -14.28 8.13 -29.50
N LYS A 701 -14.84 9.35 -29.55
CA LYS A 701 -14.96 10.14 -30.77
C LYS A 701 -13.60 10.52 -31.34
N ASP A 702 -12.68 10.96 -30.48
CA ASP A 702 -11.42 11.57 -30.90
C ASP A 702 -10.31 10.54 -31.12
N TYR A 703 -10.31 9.42 -30.38
CA TYR A 703 -9.21 8.44 -30.31
C TYR A 703 -9.62 6.99 -30.54
N GLY A 704 -10.91 6.69 -30.68
CA GLY A 704 -11.38 5.39 -31.15
C GLY A 704 -12.28 4.61 -30.17
N PRO A 705 -12.95 3.56 -30.67
CA PRO A 705 -14.07 2.91 -29.99
C PRO A 705 -13.70 2.15 -28.71
N HIS A 706 -12.42 1.89 -28.44
CA HIS A 706 -12.00 1.23 -27.21
C HIS A 706 -12.23 2.08 -25.96
N PHE A 707 -12.48 3.39 -26.11
CA PHE A 707 -12.95 4.28 -25.04
C PHE A 707 -14.48 4.29 -24.85
N ALA A 708 -15.24 3.57 -25.67
CA ALA A 708 -16.71 3.60 -25.57
C ALA A 708 -17.18 3.13 -24.17
N PRO A 709 -18.03 3.92 -23.49
CA PRO A 709 -18.58 3.53 -22.19
C PRO A 709 -19.40 2.24 -22.30
N THR A 710 -19.29 1.38 -21.29
CA THR A 710 -20.06 0.13 -21.20
C THR A 710 -21.55 0.39 -20.96
N PRO A 711 -22.44 -0.57 -21.28
CA PRO A 711 -23.85 -0.51 -20.90
C PRO A 711 -24.07 -0.20 -19.41
N LEU A 712 -23.33 -0.85 -18.52
CA LEU A 712 -23.35 -0.63 -17.07
C LEU A 712 -23.06 0.83 -16.73
N LEU A 713 -21.99 1.41 -17.28
CA LEU A 713 -21.63 2.80 -17.01
C LEU A 713 -22.71 3.78 -17.49
N LYS A 714 -23.29 3.53 -18.66
CA LYS A 714 -24.38 4.36 -19.20
C LYS A 714 -25.62 4.29 -18.30
N GLU A 715 -25.99 3.10 -17.84
CA GLU A 715 -27.10 2.90 -16.91
C GLU A 715 -26.85 3.62 -15.58
N MET A 716 -25.68 3.42 -14.97
CA MET A 716 -25.30 4.06 -13.72
C MET A 716 -25.29 5.60 -13.84
N ALA A 717 -24.78 6.13 -14.96
CA ALA A 717 -24.78 7.57 -15.24
C ALA A 717 -26.20 8.16 -15.31
N GLN A 718 -27.17 7.41 -15.87
CA GLN A 718 -28.57 7.82 -15.94
C GLN A 718 -29.23 7.82 -14.56
N LYS A 719 -28.87 6.88 -13.70
CA LYS A 719 -29.42 6.71 -12.35
C LYS A 719 -28.72 7.53 -11.27
N GLY A 720 -27.58 8.14 -11.57
CA GLY A 720 -26.76 8.85 -10.58
C GLY A 720 -26.09 7.91 -9.58
N GLU A 721 -25.80 6.68 -9.98
CA GLU A 721 -25.18 5.66 -9.14
C GLU A 721 -23.65 5.80 -9.08
N THR A 722 -23.04 5.14 -8.10
CA THR A 722 -21.59 4.97 -7.94
C THR A 722 -21.25 3.48 -7.85
N PHE A 723 -19.99 3.08 -8.10
CA PHE A 723 -19.59 1.68 -7.98
C PHE A 723 -19.72 1.18 -6.54
N TYR A 724 -19.25 1.96 -5.57
CA TYR A 724 -19.38 1.61 -4.15
C TYR A 724 -20.82 1.70 -3.62
N GLY A 725 -21.73 2.37 -4.33
CA GLY A 725 -23.15 2.36 -4.01
C GLY A 725 -23.89 1.17 -4.61
N ARG A 726 -23.66 0.88 -5.91
CA ARG A 726 -24.33 -0.22 -6.63
C ARG A 726 -23.83 -1.59 -6.22
N PHE A 727 -22.52 -1.71 -6.00
CA PHE A 727 -21.87 -2.96 -5.57
C PHE A 727 -21.44 -2.83 -4.09
N ASP A 728 -22.33 -2.31 -3.24
CA ASP A 728 -22.04 -2.04 -1.83
C ASP A 728 -21.51 -3.31 -1.14
N PRO A 729 -20.22 -3.33 -0.73
CA PRO A 729 -19.62 -4.49 -0.08
C PRO A 729 -20.23 -4.80 1.30
N TYR A 730 -21.03 -3.88 1.85
CA TYR A 730 -21.72 -4.04 3.14
C TYR A 730 -23.19 -4.43 2.98
N GLY A 731 -23.75 -4.37 1.76
CA GLY A 731 -25.17 -4.61 1.50
C GLY A 731 -25.63 -6.02 1.87
N ALA A 732 -24.81 -7.05 1.62
CA ALA A 732 -25.13 -8.44 1.97
C ALA A 732 -25.24 -8.70 3.49
N VAL A 733 -24.57 -7.88 4.31
CA VAL A 733 -24.60 -8.00 5.79
C VAL A 733 -25.97 -7.56 6.34
N LYS A 734 -26.69 -6.65 5.67
CA LYS A 734 -28.03 -6.20 6.09
C LYS A 734 -29.14 -7.21 5.82
N THR A 735 -28.93 -8.18 4.93
CA THR A 735 -29.89 -9.25 4.65
C THR A 735 -29.70 -10.50 5.53
N ALA A 736 -28.61 -10.54 6.31
CA ALA A 736 -28.28 -11.65 7.21
C ALA A 736 -28.39 -11.29 8.70
N ALA A 737 -28.80 -10.06 9.02
CA ALA A 737 -29.16 -9.58 10.36
C ALA A 737 -30.65 -9.19 10.36
#